data_AF-A0A118JVS9-F1
#
_entry.id   AF-A0A118JVS9-F1
#
_cell.length_a   1.000
_cell.length_b   1.000
_cell.length_c   1.000
_cell.angle_alpha   90.00
_cell.angle_beta   90.00
_cell.angle_gamma   90.00
#
_symmetry.space_group_name_H-M   'P 1'
#
loop_
_entity.id
_entity.type
_entity.pdbx_description
1 polymer ?
#
loop_
_entity_poly.entity_id
_entity_poly.type
_entity_poly.pdbx_seq_one_letter_code
_entity_poly.pdbx_strand_id
1 'polypeptide(L)'
;MQLKDLSLVTSSLSRAVLGIDRERVERMEARLKEDILRESERYEGDIMVIHETEDGEIFDAWEHVSFDVVQTPLEVFRSLEADGFPIKYARVPITDGKAPKSSDFDTLALNISSASKDTAFVFNCQMGRGRTTTGTVIACLLKLRIDYGRPIRILLDDVPCGELDNGTSSGDESGHYAESISSVAKGRARVDSSHAFGINDILLLWKITRFFENGVECREALDAVIDRCSALQNIRQAVLQYRKLFNQQHVEPRERRVALNRGAEYLERYFRLIAFAAYLGSEAFDGFCGQGEYKITFKSWLHQRPEVQAMKCYLLHQFDVTVFCFGFQEELRAPQESQHGDAVMEAIVKKRNGSVLGKGSILKMYFFPGQRTSSHIQIHGAPHVYKVDGYPVYCMATPTIAGAKEMLAYLGARPTSEGNGPQKVILTDLREEAVVYINGTPFVLRELNKPVDTLKHVGITGSVVEHMEARLKEDIISEIRKCGGRMLLHREEYNPASNQASVVGYWENIFVEDVKTPTEVYAALRDDGYDITYRRIPLTREREALASDVDAIQYCMDNSAGSYLFVSHTGFGGVAYAMAIICIRLQSEGKLASHDAPAQAGNRHASSSIAQNFSSEDSYLEAREKGDYRDILSLTRVLVHGPESKSDVDNVIERCAGAGHLRDDILFYSKELEKFEGNDDDHEAYIMDMGIKALRRYFLLIMFRSYLYCTSAIEMKFTTWMVGRPELGHLCNNLRIDK
;
A
#
# COMPACT_ATOMS: atom_id res chain seq x y z
N MET A 1 -27.29 -26.26 -22.76
CA MET A 1 -26.37 -26.55 -21.64
C MET A 1 -24.97 -26.89 -22.18
N GLN A 2 -24.39 -26.08 -23.09
CA GLN A 2 -23.09 -26.40 -23.73
C GLN A 2 -22.20 -25.16 -24.04
N LEU A 3 -22.61 -23.94 -23.68
CA LEU A 3 -21.78 -22.72 -23.82
C LEU A 3 -20.95 -22.37 -22.56
N LYS A 4 -21.21 -23.00 -21.41
CA LYS A 4 -20.43 -22.77 -20.17
C LYS A 4 -19.08 -23.52 -20.18
N ASP A 5 -18.95 -24.63 -20.90
CA ASP A 5 -17.78 -25.51 -20.82
C ASP A 5 -16.59 -25.11 -21.72
N LEU A 6 -16.79 -24.42 -22.86
CA LEU A 6 -15.66 -23.94 -23.66
C LEU A 6 -14.91 -22.75 -23.03
N SER A 7 -15.62 -21.93 -22.24
CA SER A 7 -14.98 -20.89 -21.42
C SER A 7 -14.08 -21.50 -20.34
N LEU A 8 -14.38 -22.74 -19.90
CA LEU A 8 -13.59 -23.48 -18.92
C LEU A 8 -12.33 -24.09 -19.55
N VAL A 9 -12.39 -24.57 -20.80
CA VAL A 9 -11.23 -25.12 -21.54
C VAL A 9 -10.23 -24.02 -21.96
N THR A 10 -10.72 -22.85 -22.37
CA THR A 10 -9.85 -21.68 -22.59
C THR A 10 -9.29 -21.14 -21.27
N SER A 11 -10.05 -21.20 -20.16
CA SER A 11 -9.52 -20.85 -18.83
C SER A 11 -8.47 -21.84 -18.31
N SER A 12 -8.59 -23.14 -18.61
CA SER A 12 -7.64 -24.16 -18.17
C SER A 12 -6.32 -24.08 -18.92
N LEU A 13 -6.34 -23.79 -20.22
CA LEU A 13 -5.15 -23.41 -21.00
C LEU A 13 -4.55 -22.07 -20.54
N SER A 14 -5.37 -21.08 -20.15
CA SER A 14 -4.88 -19.81 -19.61
C SER A 14 -4.15 -19.96 -18.26
N ARG A 15 -4.51 -20.97 -17.44
CA ARG A 15 -3.79 -21.31 -16.20
C ARG A 15 -2.43 -21.96 -16.47
N ALA A 16 -2.26 -22.66 -17.59
CA ALA A 16 -1.00 -23.32 -17.95
C ALA A 16 0.08 -22.35 -18.49
N VAL A 17 -0.29 -21.12 -18.84
CA VAL A 17 0.57 -20.13 -19.53
C VAL A 17 0.78 -18.86 -18.66
N LEU A 18 0.85 -19.04 -17.33
CA LEU A 18 1.13 -17.93 -16.43
C LEU A 18 2.57 -17.44 -16.61
N GLY A 19 2.70 -16.32 -17.32
CA GLY A 19 3.92 -15.56 -17.36
C GLY A 19 5.02 -16.09 -18.28
N ILE A 20 4.63 -16.68 -19.40
CA ILE A 20 5.53 -17.11 -20.48
C ILE A 20 6.20 -15.88 -21.14
N ASP A 21 7.49 -16.00 -21.48
CA ASP A 21 8.25 -14.97 -22.20
C ASP A 21 8.04 -15.06 -23.72
N ARG A 22 8.49 -14.03 -24.45
CA ARG A 22 8.35 -13.96 -25.92
C ARG A 22 8.92 -15.20 -26.61
N GLU A 23 10.15 -15.56 -26.28
CA GLU A 23 10.84 -16.68 -26.94
C GLU A 23 10.11 -18.00 -26.75
N ARG A 24 9.56 -18.24 -25.56
CA ARG A 24 8.83 -19.48 -25.29
C ARG A 24 7.49 -19.50 -26.02
N VAL A 25 6.80 -18.37 -26.19
CA VAL A 25 5.59 -18.31 -27.04
C VAL A 25 5.96 -18.61 -28.50
N GLU A 26 6.98 -17.94 -29.04
CA GLU A 26 7.41 -18.16 -30.44
C GLU A 26 7.88 -19.62 -30.65
N ARG A 27 8.58 -20.23 -29.68
CA ARG A 27 8.93 -21.66 -29.72
C ARG A 27 7.73 -22.60 -29.60
N MET A 28 6.64 -22.18 -28.94
CA MET A 28 5.40 -22.96 -28.91
C MET A 28 4.66 -22.86 -30.24
N GLU A 29 4.60 -21.68 -30.84
CA GLU A 29 4.02 -21.46 -32.18
C GLU A 29 4.78 -22.27 -33.25
N ALA A 30 6.12 -22.29 -33.20
CA ALA A 30 6.94 -23.07 -34.11
C ALA A 30 6.72 -24.60 -33.95
N ARG A 31 6.60 -25.08 -32.70
CA ARG A 31 6.28 -26.49 -32.43
C ARG A 31 4.87 -26.85 -32.87
N LEU A 32 3.89 -25.97 -32.65
CA LEU A 32 2.53 -26.16 -33.13
C LEU A 32 2.50 -26.30 -34.66
N LYS A 33 3.25 -25.47 -35.38
CA LYS A 33 3.42 -25.62 -36.84
C LYS A 33 4.02 -26.96 -37.21
N GLU A 34 5.07 -27.43 -36.52
CA GLU A 34 5.67 -28.75 -36.77
C GLU A 34 4.68 -29.89 -36.51
N ASP A 35 3.90 -29.80 -35.43
CA ASP A 35 2.91 -30.80 -35.07
C ASP A 35 1.77 -30.84 -36.11
N ILE A 36 1.29 -29.68 -36.59
CA ILE A 36 0.30 -29.58 -37.68
C ILE A 36 0.82 -30.25 -38.95
N LEU A 37 2.07 -29.96 -39.34
CA LEU A 37 2.66 -30.56 -40.54
C LEU A 37 2.82 -32.08 -40.40
N ARG A 38 3.29 -32.56 -39.24
CA ARG A 38 3.40 -33.98 -38.95
C ARG A 38 2.05 -34.70 -38.93
N GLU A 39 1.00 -34.03 -38.48
CA GLU A 39 -0.36 -34.54 -38.52
C GLU A 39 -0.88 -34.61 -39.96
N SER A 40 -0.66 -33.57 -40.76
CA SER A 40 -1.05 -33.56 -42.18
C SER A 40 -0.41 -34.69 -42.99
N GLU A 41 0.86 -35.02 -42.73
CA GLU A 41 1.53 -36.15 -43.38
C GLU A 41 0.86 -37.51 -43.10
N ARG A 42 0.16 -37.64 -41.96
CA ARG A 42 -0.57 -38.86 -41.61
C ARG A 42 -1.93 -38.96 -42.28
N TYR A 43 -2.51 -37.83 -42.68
CA TYR A 43 -3.84 -37.71 -43.25
C TYR A 43 -3.81 -37.15 -44.68
N GLU A 44 -2.81 -37.56 -45.48
CA GLU A 44 -2.69 -37.26 -46.92
C GLU A 44 -2.71 -35.75 -47.27
N GLY A 45 -2.23 -34.90 -46.35
CA GLY A 45 -2.18 -33.45 -46.50
C GLY A 45 -3.35 -32.69 -45.86
N ASP A 46 -4.26 -33.37 -45.16
CA ASP A 46 -5.40 -32.71 -44.49
C ASP A 46 -5.20 -32.65 -42.96
N ILE A 47 -5.78 -31.62 -42.33
CA ILE A 47 -5.89 -31.51 -40.87
C ILE A 47 -7.33 -31.16 -40.47
N MET A 48 -7.78 -31.72 -39.35
CA MET A 48 -9.08 -31.39 -38.79
C MET A 48 -9.00 -30.09 -37.98
N VAL A 49 -9.74 -29.08 -38.43
CA VAL A 49 -9.85 -27.76 -37.79
C VAL A 49 -11.26 -27.60 -37.23
N ILE A 50 -11.35 -26.89 -36.10
CA ILE A 50 -12.62 -26.57 -35.46
C ILE A 50 -12.97 -25.12 -35.81
N HIS A 51 -14.08 -24.92 -36.50
CA HIS A 51 -14.61 -23.60 -36.84
C HIS A 51 -15.67 -23.15 -35.85
N GLU A 52 -15.75 -21.84 -35.64
CA GLU A 52 -16.78 -21.17 -34.87
C GLU A 52 -17.53 -20.20 -35.79
N THR A 53 -18.84 -20.35 -35.93
CA THR A 53 -19.69 -19.44 -36.72
C THR A 53 -19.97 -18.14 -35.96
N GLU A 54 -20.49 -17.12 -36.65
CA GLU A 54 -20.92 -15.86 -36.01
C GLU A 54 -22.00 -16.07 -34.93
N ASP A 55 -22.81 -17.13 -35.08
CA ASP A 55 -23.85 -17.53 -34.12
C ASP A 55 -23.28 -18.31 -32.91
N GLY A 56 -21.98 -18.58 -32.89
CA GLY A 56 -21.28 -19.32 -31.83
C GLY A 56 -21.46 -20.84 -31.93
N GLU A 57 -21.86 -21.36 -33.09
CA GLU A 57 -21.89 -22.81 -33.34
C GLU A 57 -20.49 -23.31 -33.70
N ILE A 58 -20.14 -24.48 -33.18
CA ILE A 58 -18.82 -25.08 -33.33
C ILE A 58 -18.94 -26.34 -34.18
N PHE A 59 -18.17 -26.42 -35.26
CA PHE A 59 -18.17 -27.59 -36.15
C PHE A 59 -16.75 -27.97 -36.60
N ASP A 60 -16.57 -29.22 -36.97
CA ASP A 60 -15.34 -29.79 -37.50
C ASP A 60 -15.29 -29.72 -39.03
N ALA A 61 -14.15 -29.32 -39.57
CA ALA A 61 -13.89 -29.33 -41.00
C ALA A 61 -12.48 -29.88 -41.27
N TRP A 62 -12.34 -30.65 -42.33
CA TRP A 62 -11.03 -31.06 -42.83
C TRP A 62 -10.51 -30.00 -43.79
N GLU A 63 -9.37 -29.42 -43.48
CA GLU A 63 -8.69 -28.42 -44.32
C GLU A 63 -7.40 -29.00 -44.90
N HIS A 64 -7.19 -28.80 -46.19
CA HIS A 64 -5.96 -29.19 -46.86
C HIS A 64 -4.84 -28.20 -46.52
N VAL A 65 -3.73 -28.71 -45.99
CA VAL A 65 -2.58 -27.92 -45.54
C VAL A 65 -1.29 -28.42 -46.17
N SER A 66 -0.52 -27.48 -46.72
CA SER A 66 0.82 -27.71 -47.25
C SER A 66 1.85 -26.88 -46.49
N PHE A 67 3.13 -27.21 -46.68
CA PHE A 67 4.24 -26.55 -45.97
C PHE A 67 4.27 -25.02 -46.18
N ASP A 68 3.86 -24.56 -47.36
CA ASP A 68 3.80 -23.16 -47.75
C ASP A 68 2.58 -22.41 -47.18
N VAL A 69 1.50 -23.11 -46.81
CA VAL A 69 0.26 -22.51 -46.29
C VAL A 69 0.31 -22.31 -44.78
N VAL A 70 1.00 -23.19 -44.04
CA VAL A 70 1.08 -23.10 -42.58
C VAL A 70 2.20 -22.14 -42.16
N GLN A 71 1.83 -20.99 -41.60
CA GLN A 71 2.77 -19.97 -41.15
C GLN A 71 2.52 -19.56 -39.69
N THR A 72 3.60 -19.36 -38.95
CA THR A 72 3.55 -18.73 -37.62
C THR A 72 3.34 -17.22 -37.76
N PRO A 73 2.80 -16.52 -36.75
CA PRO A 73 2.66 -15.07 -36.81
C PRO A 73 3.98 -14.35 -37.13
N LEU A 74 5.11 -14.82 -36.59
CA LEU A 74 6.42 -14.26 -36.89
C LEU A 74 6.80 -14.41 -38.38
N GLU A 75 6.50 -15.56 -38.99
CA GLU A 75 6.76 -15.79 -40.42
C GLU A 75 5.87 -14.92 -41.30
N VAL A 76 4.58 -14.79 -40.97
CA VAL A 76 3.63 -13.92 -41.70
C VAL A 76 4.11 -12.47 -41.72
N PHE A 77 4.53 -11.92 -40.58
CA PHE A 77 5.00 -10.54 -40.56
C PHE A 77 6.37 -10.38 -41.22
N ARG A 78 7.23 -11.41 -41.19
CA ARG A 78 8.50 -11.38 -41.95
C ARG A 78 8.29 -11.43 -43.46
N SER A 79 7.28 -12.17 -43.94
CA SER A 79 6.96 -12.17 -45.38
C SER A 79 6.45 -10.79 -45.80
N LEU A 80 5.60 -10.15 -45.00
CA LEU A 80 5.17 -8.77 -45.26
C LEU A 80 6.33 -7.76 -45.24
N GLU A 81 7.31 -7.92 -44.34
CA GLU A 81 8.55 -7.12 -44.38
C GLU A 81 9.35 -7.36 -45.67
N ALA A 82 9.43 -8.63 -46.13
CA ALA A 82 10.11 -9.00 -47.37
C ALA A 82 9.39 -8.49 -48.63
N ASP A 83 8.06 -8.38 -48.60
CA ASP A 83 7.22 -7.80 -49.64
C ASP A 83 7.36 -6.27 -49.75
N GLY A 84 8.16 -5.66 -48.87
CA GLY A 84 8.52 -4.25 -48.90
C GLY A 84 7.62 -3.35 -48.05
N PHE A 85 6.73 -3.92 -47.22
CA PHE A 85 5.96 -3.11 -46.28
C PHE A 85 6.86 -2.60 -45.15
N PRO A 86 6.82 -1.29 -44.81
CA PRO A 86 7.66 -0.69 -43.77
C PRO A 86 7.09 -0.96 -42.36
N ILE A 87 7.01 -2.24 -42.00
CA ILE A 87 6.47 -2.70 -40.72
C ILE A 87 7.58 -3.20 -39.81
N LYS A 88 7.31 -3.20 -38.50
CA LYS A 88 8.17 -3.81 -37.49
C LYS A 88 7.30 -4.65 -36.57
N TYR A 89 7.47 -5.97 -36.63
CA TYR A 89 6.71 -6.88 -35.77
C TYR A 89 7.31 -6.99 -34.36
N ALA A 90 6.45 -6.92 -33.35
CA ALA A 90 6.81 -7.13 -31.95
C ALA A 90 5.76 -7.97 -31.21
N ARG A 91 6.21 -9.06 -30.57
CA ARG A 91 5.36 -9.96 -29.77
C ARG A 91 5.55 -9.69 -28.27
N VAL A 92 4.48 -9.28 -27.59
CA VAL A 92 4.45 -9.04 -26.13
C VAL A 92 3.39 -9.94 -25.49
N PRO A 93 3.77 -11.05 -24.82
CA PRO A 93 2.82 -12.04 -24.32
C PRO A 93 2.16 -11.59 -23.01
N ILE A 94 1.01 -10.93 -23.13
CA ILE A 94 0.16 -10.56 -21.99
C ILE A 94 -0.95 -11.61 -21.84
N THR A 95 -1.03 -12.25 -20.66
CA THR A 95 -2.08 -13.23 -20.35
C THR A 95 -3.46 -12.57 -20.38
N ASP A 96 -4.45 -13.24 -20.98
CA ASP A 96 -5.79 -12.68 -21.08
C ASP A 96 -6.43 -12.48 -19.70
N GLY A 97 -7.20 -11.40 -19.57
CA GLY A 97 -7.80 -10.97 -18.30
C GLY A 97 -6.82 -10.32 -17.31
N LYS A 98 -5.52 -10.62 -17.36
CA LYS A 98 -4.54 -10.17 -16.35
C LYS A 98 -3.95 -8.79 -16.63
N ALA A 99 -3.41 -8.16 -15.59
CA ALA A 99 -2.63 -6.94 -15.71
C ALA A 99 -1.22 -7.22 -16.32
N PRO A 100 -0.70 -6.36 -17.23
CA PRO A 100 0.64 -6.54 -17.80
C PRO A 100 1.73 -6.57 -16.74
N LYS A 101 2.78 -7.37 -16.93
CA LYS A 101 3.97 -7.39 -16.08
C LYS A 101 4.80 -6.12 -16.28
N SER A 102 5.61 -5.75 -15.28
CA SER A 102 6.52 -4.59 -15.41
C SER A 102 7.49 -4.71 -16.59
N SER A 103 7.90 -5.93 -16.96
CA SER A 103 8.70 -6.20 -18.17
C SER A 103 7.97 -5.90 -19.48
N ASP A 104 6.65 -6.03 -19.48
CA ASP A 104 5.83 -5.82 -20.68
C ASP A 104 5.76 -4.31 -20.97
N PHE A 105 5.60 -3.49 -19.92
CA PHE A 105 5.72 -2.03 -20.01
C PHE A 105 7.09 -1.59 -20.54
N ASP A 106 8.18 -2.19 -20.03
CA ASP A 106 9.54 -1.89 -20.50
C ASP A 106 9.72 -2.20 -21.99
N THR A 107 9.21 -3.35 -22.43
CA THR A 107 9.27 -3.79 -23.84
C THR A 107 8.50 -2.84 -24.74
N LEU A 108 7.28 -2.45 -24.33
CA LEU A 108 6.47 -1.48 -25.07
C LEU A 108 7.13 -0.09 -25.10
N ALA A 109 7.65 0.39 -23.98
CA ALA A 109 8.33 1.67 -23.89
C ALA A 109 9.56 1.73 -24.80
N LEU A 110 10.38 0.68 -24.83
CA LEU A 110 11.53 0.57 -25.74
C LEU A 110 11.11 0.59 -27.22
N ASN A 111 10.08 -0.19 -27.58
CA ASN A 111 9.62 -0.26 -28.97
C ASN A 111 9.02 1.07 -29.45
N ILE A 112 8.29 1.78 -28.59
CA ILE A 112 7.62 3.05 -28.93
C ILE A 112 8.60 4.21 -28.94
N SER A 113 9.52 4.28 -27.97
CA SER A 113 10.53 5.35 -27.91
C SER A 113 11.61 5.26 -28.99
N SER A 114 11.89 4.05 -29.50
CA SER A 114 12.83 3.84 -30.62
C SER A 114 12.21 4.03 -32.01
N ALA A 115 10.88 4.18 -32.09
CA ALA A 115 10.19 4.38 -33.34
C ALA A 115 10.27 5.84 -33.81
N SER A 116 10.15 6.05 -35.12
CA SER A 116 10.09 7.39 -35.69
C SER A 116 8.80 8.12 -35.29
N LYS A 117 8.77 9.46 -35.41
CA LYS A 117 7.61 10.26 -35.02
C LYS A 117 6.34 9.86 -35.79
N ASP A 118 6.48 9.54 -37.07
CA ASP A 118 5.39 9.22 -38.00
C ASP A 118 4.97 7.73 -37.98
N THR A 119 5.55 6.91 -37.10
CA THR A 119 5.21 5.49 -37.00
C THR A 119 3.82 5.30 -36.39
N ALA A 120 2.92 4.62 -37.11
CA ALA A 120 1.64 4.15 -36.58
C ALA A 120 1.84 2.89 -35.71
N PHE A 121 1.16 2.82 -34.57
CA PHE A 121 1.19 1.66 -33.68
C PHE A 121 -0.12 0.89 -33.75
N VAL A 122 -0.04 -0.39 -34.08
CA VAL A 122 -1.20 -1.28 -34.19
C VAL A 122 -1.11 -2.36 -33.11
N PHE A 123 -2.13 -2.46 -32.27
CA PHE A 123 -2.24 -3.45 -31.20
C PHE A 123 -3.32 -4.47 -31.52
N ASN A 124 -2.94 -5.74 -31.64
CA ASN A 124 -3.85 -6.85 -31.93
C ASN A 124 -3.96 -7.80 -30.73
N CYS A 125 -5.18 -8.22 -30.39
CA CYS A 125 -5.46 -9.38 -29.55
C CYS A 125 -6.70 -10.12 -30.10
N GLN A 126 -6.99 -11.32 -29.59
CA GLN A 126 -8.05 -12.22 -30.11
C GLN A 126 -9.37 -11.50 -30.45
N MET A 127 -9.89 -10.68 -29.53
CA MET A 127 -11.16 -9.95 -29.72
C MET A 127 -10.96 -8.45 -29.96
N GLY A 128 -9.73 -7.95 -30.00
CA GLY A 128 -9.47 -6.50 -30.04
C GLY A 128 -9.93 -5.71 -28.81
N ARG A 129 -10.27 -6.36 -27.68
CA ARG A 129 -10.81 -5.68 -26.47
C ARG A 129 -9.73 -5.44 -25.40
N GLY A 130 -9.66 -6.27 -24.37
CA GLY A 130 -8.88 -5.95 -23.15
C GLY A 130 -7.39 -5.70 -23.34
N ARG A 131 -6.68 -6.62 -24.01
CA ARG A 131 -5.22 -6.50 -24.25
C ARG A 131 -4.90 -5.37 -25.23
N THR A 132 -5.70 -5.25 -26.29
CA THR A 132 -5.60 -4.16 -27.28
C THR A 132 -5.78 -2.80 -26.63
N THR A 133 -6.87 -2.57 -25.89
CA THR A 133 -7.09 -1.29 -25.17
C THR A 133 -5.92 -0.97 -24.26
N THR A 134 -5.41 -1.96 -23.52
CA THR A 134 -4.29 -1.74 -22.58
C THR A 134 -3.02 -1.31 -23.31
N GLY A 135 -2.68 -1.96 -24.44
CA GLY A 135 -1.56 -1.56 -25.30
C GLY A 135 -1.73 -0.15 -25.87
N THR A 136 -2.93 0.18 -26.35
CA THR A 136 -3.25 1.51 -26.89
C THR A 136 -3.12 2.59 -25.82
N VAL A 137 -3.65 2.38 -24.61
CA VAL A 137 -3.52 3.34 -23.49
C VAL A 137 -2.04 3.57 -23.15
N ILE A 138 -1.24 2.50 -23.05
CA ILE A 138 0.21 2.60 -22.80
C ILE A 138 0.90 3.43 -23.89
N ALA A 139 0.57 3.18 -25.16
CA ALA A 139 1.15 3.89 -26.28
C ALA A 139 0.76 5.38 -26.32
N CYS A 140 -0.49 5.70 -26.05
CA CYS A 140 -0.96 7.07 -25.94
C CYS A 140 -0.22 7.83 -24.83
N LEU A 141 -0.05 7.23 -23.64
CA LEU A 141 0.69 7.86 -22.54
C LEU A 141 2.16 8.10 -22.89
N LEU A 142 2.82 7.11 -23.52
CA LEU A 142 4.20 7.22 -23.98
C LEU A 142 4.35 8.33 -25.02
N LYS A 143 3.46 8.39 -26.02
CA LYS A 143 3.48 9.44 -27.04
C LYS A 143 3.23 10.82 -26.45
N LEU A 144 2.24 10.96 -25.57
CA LEU A 144 2.01 12.22 -24.85
C LEU A 144 3.26 12.67 -24.09
N ARG A 145 3.98 11.75 -23.45
CA ARG A 145 5.25 12.07 -22.78
C ARG A 145 6.35 12.45 -23.77
N ILE A 146 6.54 11.69 -24.85
CA ILE A 146 7.61 11.93 -25.83
C ILE A 146 7.40 13.26 -26.56
N ASP A 147 6.15 13.59 -26.89
CA ASP A 147 5.82 14.76 -27.71
C ASP A 147 5.70 16.05 -26.88
N TYR A 148 5.19 15.97 -25.64
CA TYR A 148 4.88 17.15 -24.81
C TYR A 148 5.69 17.26 -23.51
N GLY A 149 6.49 16.25 -23.14
CA GLY A 149 7.35 16.29 -21.96
C GLY A 149 6.60 16.11 -20.63
N ARG A 150 7.15 16.70 -19.55
CA ARG A 150 6.58 16.71 -18.18
C ARG A 150 5.85 18.01 -17.86
N PRO A 151 4.70 17.96 -17.15
CA PRO A 151 3.91 16.78 -16.81
C PRO A 151 3.13 16.27 -18.03
N ILE A 152 2.67 15.01 -18.00
CA ILE A 152 1.84 14.44 -19.08
C ILE A 152 0.54 15.23 -19.12
N ARG A 153 0.35 16.06 -20.15
CA ARG A 153 -0.86 16.85 -20.34
C ARG A 153 -1.55 16.41 -21.61
N ILE A 154 -2.86 16.34 -21.53
CA ILE A 154 -3.70 16.24 -22.72
C ILE A 154 -4.05 17.66 -23.13
N LEU A 155 -3.63 18.06 -24.33
CA LEU A 155 -4.19 19.25 -24.98
C LEU A 155 -5.67 18.96 -25.26
N LEU A 156 -6.53 19.80 -24.69
CA LEU A 156 -7.91 19.97 -25.12
C LEU A 156 -7.86 20.95 -26.30
N ASP A 157 -7.49 20.46 -27.48
CA ASP A 157 -7.68 21.24 -28.70
C ASP A 157 -9.05 20.91 -29.30
N ASP A 158 -9.81 21.96 -29.59
CA ASP A 158 -11.07 21.99 -30.32
C ASP A 158 -10.96 21.15 -31.59
N VAL A 159 -11.64 20.01 -31.61
CA VAL A 159 -12.01 19.38 -32.88
C VAL A 159 -13.32 20.04 -33.31
N PRO A 160 -13.39 20.71 -34.47
CA PRO A 160 -14.66 21.20 -35.00
C PRO A 160 -15.59 20.01 -35.10
N CYS A 161 -16.79 20.15 -34.55
CA CYS A 161 -17.87 19.18 -34.73
C CYS A 161 -18.17 19.09 -36.23
N GLY A 162 -17.46 18.19 -36.91
CA GLY A 162 -17.73 17.80 -38.27
C GLY A 162 -18.92 16.86 -38.23
N GLU A 163 -20.08 17.39 -38.59
CA GLU A 163 -21.25 16.62 -38.97
C GLU A 163 -20.83 15.53 -39.96
N LEU A 164 -20.87 14.29 -39.51
CA LEU A 164 -20.94 13.12 -40.37
C LEU A 164 -22.29 12.46 -40.09
N ASP A 165 -23.24 12.99 -40.84
CA ASP A 165 -24.50 12.39 -41.22
C ASP A 165 -24.26 10.95 -41.70
N ASN A 166 -24.89 9.99 -41.04
CA ASN A 166 -25.26 8.71 -41.65
C ASN A 166 -26.34 8.00 -40.82
N GLY A 167 -27.57 8.44 -41.04
CA GLY A 167 -28.64 7.58 -41.55
C GLY A 167 -28.86 6.23 -40.87
N THR A 168 -29.61 6.24 -39.77
CA THR A 168 -30.44 5.08 -39.40
C THR A 168 -31.66 5.07 -40.32
N SER A 169 -31.64 4.18 -41.31
CA SER A 169 -32.80 3.79 -42.11
C SER A 169 -33.75 2.96 -41.24
N SER A 170 -34.93 3.52 -40.94
CA SER A 170 -36.08 2.82 -40.39
C SER A 170 -37.33 3.44 -41.02
N GLY A 171 -38.03 2.65 -41.83
CA GLY A 171 -39.16 3.07 -42.64
C GLY A 171 -40.37 3.60 -41.86
N ASP A 172 -41.10 4.44 -42.58
CA ASP A 172 -42.35 5.12 -42.22
C ASP A 172 -43.42 4.23 -41.58
N GLU A 173 -44.23 4.81 -40.69
CA GLU A 173 -45.62 5.17 -41.03
C GLU A 173 -46.23 6.16 -40.00
N SER A 174 -46.53 7.37 -40.51
CA SER A 174 -47.75 8.16 -40.26
C SER A 174 -48.03 8.87 -38.92
N GLY A 175 -48.29 10.20 -39.02
CA GLY A 175 -49.22 10.90 -38.12
C GLY A 175 -48.83 12.30 -37.63
N HIS A 176 -49.16 13.32 -38.43
CA HIS A 176 -49.12 14.77 -38.15
C HIS A 176 -49.59 15.21 -36.74
N TYR A 177 -48.96 16.26 -36.16
CA TYR A 177 -49.53 17.61 -35.97
C TYR A 177 -48.43 18.62 -35.54
N ALA A 178 -48.44 19.79 -36.18
CA ALA A 178 -47.68 21.01 -35.85
C ALA A 178 -48.15 21.61 -34.49
N GLU A 179 -47.53 22.56 -33.79
CA GLU A 179 -46.65 23.69 -34.11
C GLU A 179 -46.22 24.39 -32.80
N SER A 180 -45.20 25.26 -32.88
CA SER A 180 -45.00 26.51 -32.09
C SER A 180 -44.45 26.50 -30.65
N ILE A 181 -43.15 26.79 -30.57
CA ILE A 181 -42.47 27.88 -29.82
C ILE A 181 -43.27 28.59 -28.71
N SER A 182 -42.79 28.50 -27.46
CA SER A 182 -42.62 29.69 -26.61
C SER A 182 -41.56 29.49 -25.53
N SER A 183 -40.64 30.44 -25.50
CA SER A 183 -39.58 30.61 -24.50
C SER A 183 -40.14 31.05 -23.16
N VAL A 184 -39.99 30.24 -22.11
CA VAL A 184 -40.13 30.70 -20.72
C VAL A 184 -39.05 30.03 -19.86
N ALA A 185 -38.14 30.86 -19.38
CA ALA A 185 -37.21 30.52 -18.31
C ALA A 185 -37.97 30.03 -17.07
N LYS A 186 -37.74 28.78 -16.66
CA LYS A 186 -38.14 28.27 -15.34
C LYS A 186 -37.01 27.46 -14.73
N GLY A 187 -36.76 27.78 -13.46
CA GLY A 187 -35.60 27.35 -12.69
C GLY A 187 -35.41 25.84 -12.66
N ARG A 188 -34.14 25.44 -12.67
CA ARG A 188 -33.73 24.09 -12.32
C ARG A 188 -34.21 23.79 -10.91
N ALA A 189 -35.25 22.96 -10.82
CA ALA A 189 -35.54 22.20 -9.62
C ALA A 189 -34.27 21.44 -9.22
N ARG A 190 -33.85 21.61 -7.96
CA ARG A 190 -32.86 20.74 -7.33
C ARG A 190 -33.39 19.31 -7.40
N VAL A 191 -32.80 18.51 -8.28
CA VAL A 191 -32.85 17.07 -8.16
C VAL A 191 -31.69 16.70 -7.25
N ASP A 192 -32.00 16.28 -6.02
CA ASP A 192 -31.05 15.59 -5.16
C ASP A 192 -30.55 14.36 -5.93
N SER A 193 -29.35 14.47 -6.49
CA SER A 193 -28.69 13.32 -7.09
C SER A 193 -28.21 12.43 -5.95
N SER A 194 -28.89 11.31 -5.74
CA SER A 194 -28.29 10.18 -5.04
C SER A 194 -26.93 9.90 -5.69
N HIS A 195 -25.85 10.09 -4.93
CA HIS A 195 -24.49 10.00 -5.46
C HIS A 195 -24.21 8.55 -5.85
N ALA A 196 -24.26 8.25 -7.16
CA ALA A 196 -23.93 6.93 -7.66
C ALA A 196 -22.44 6.65 -7.42
N PHE A 197 -22.12 5.52 -6.78
CA PHE A 197 -20.74 5.10 -6.50
C PHE A 197 -19.90 5.06 -7.79
N GLY A 198 -18.88 5.90 -7.86
CA GLY A 198 -17.95 6.03 -8.97
C GLY A 198 -16.56 5.51 -8.66
N ILE A 199 -15.70 5.48 -9.69
CA ILE A 199 -14.31 5.01 -9.55
C ILE A 199 -13.52 5.84 -8.51
N ASN A 200 -13.91 7.10 -8.33
CA ASN A 200 -13.30 8.02 -7.38
C ASN A 200 -13.66 7.72 -5.91
N ASP A 201 -14.63 6.85 -5.65
CA ASP A 201 -15.00 6.46 -4.28
C ASP A 201 -14.12 5.30 -3.76
N ILE A 202 -13.28 4.71 -4.62
CA ILE A 202 -12.30 3.69 -4.21
C ILE A 202 -11.10 4.39 -3.55
N LEU A 203 -11.12 4.45 -2.22
CA LEU A 203 -10.11 5.12 -1.37
C LEU A 203 -8.67 4.73 -1.70
N LEU A 204 -8.44 3.46 -2.03
CA LEU A 204 -7.10 2.98 -2.33
C LEU A 204 -6.47 3.68 -3.54
N LEU A 205 -7.28 4.09 -4.53
CA LEU A 205 -6.78 4.82 -5.70
C LEU A 205 -6.24 6.19 -5.31
N TRP A 206 -6.75 6.80 -4.24
CA TRP A 206 -6.19 8.04 -3.69
C TRP A 206 -4.91 7.78 -2.90
N LYS A 207 -4.83 6.66 -2.18
CA LYS A 207 -3.63 6.28 -1.42
C LYS A 207 -2.41 6.09 -2.34
N ILE A 208 -2.56 5.41 -3.48
CA ILE A 208 -1.46 5.28 -4.44
C ILE A 208 -1.05 6.63 -5.05
N THR A 209 -2.01 7.49 -5.41
CA THR A 209 -1.66 8.80 -6.02
C THR A 209 -0.89 9.68 -5.06
N ARG A 210 -1.09 9.56 -3.75
CA ARG A 210 -0.33 10.30 -2.73
C ARG A 210 1.14 9.94 -2.68
N PHE A 211 1.54 8.73 -3.08
CA PHE A 211 2.94 8.32 -3.10
C PHE A 211 3.76 8.98 -4.21
N PHE A 212 3.11 9.58 -5.20
CA PHE A 212 3.77 10.21 -6.33
C PHE A 212 3.58 11.73 -6.29
N GLU A 213 4.65 12.49 -6.57
CA GLU A 213 4.62 13.96 -6.59
C GLU A 213 3.54 14.51 -7.52
N ASN A 214 3.52 14.04 -8.77
CA ASN A 214 2.51 14.40 -9.80
C ASN A 214 1.39 13.35 -9.89
N GLY A 215 1.08 12.66 -8.79
CA GLY A 215 0.20 11.49 -8.82
C GLY A 215 -1.24 11.79 -9.25
N VAL A 216 -1.76 12.97 -8.89
CA VAL A 216 -3.11 13.40 -9.27
C VAL A 216 -3.15 13.71 -10.76
N GLU A 217 -2.21 14.52 -11.25
CA GLU A 217 -2.10 14.93 -12.65
C GLU A 217 -1.88 13.72 -13.57
N CYS A 218 -1.01 12.78 -13.15
CA CYS A 218 -0.77 11.56 -13.91
C CYS A 218 -2.02 10.66 -13.97
N ARG A 219 -2.80 10.60 -12.89
CA ARG A 219 -4.07 9.87 -12.87
C ARG A 219 -5.12 10.54 -13.74
N GLU A 220 -5.22 11.87 -13.72
CA GLU A 220 -6.15 12.62 -14.58
C GLU A 220 -5.80 12.42 -16.07
N ALA A 221 -4.51 12.52 -16.43
CA ALA A 221 -4.05 12.23 -17.78
C ALA A 221 -4.37 10.78 -18.19
N LEU A 222 -4.11 9.81 -17.31
CA LEU A 222 -4.48 8.41 -17.54
C LEU A 222 -5.98 8.22 -17.77
N ASP A 223 -6.81 8.81 -16.92
CA ASP A 223 -8.27 8.68 -16.99
C ASP A 223 -8.80 9.21 -18.32
N ALA A 224 -8.32 10.35 -18.76
CA ALA A 224 -8.70 10.94 -20.03
C ALA A 224 -8.18 10.14 -21.25
N VAL A 225 -6.99 9.51 -21.16
CA VAL A 225 -6.55 8.53 -22.18
C VAL A 225 -7.47 7.31 -22.20
N ILE A 226 -7.79 6.73 -21.03
CA ILE A 226 -8.70 5.58 -20.94
C ILE A 226 -10.06 5.91 -21.56
N ASP A 227 -10.57 7.12 -21.34
CA ASP A 227 -11.84 7.56 -21.91
C ASP A 227 -11.80 7.73 -23.42
N ARG A 228 -10.69 8.22 -23.97
CA ARG A 228 -10.47 8.26 -25.43
C ARG A 228 -10.32 6.86 -26.05
N CYS A 229 -9.82 5.89 -25.28
CA CYS A 229 -9.73 4.48 -25.70
C CYS A 229 -10.98 3.66 -25.35
N SER A 230 -12.09 4.29 -24.96
CA SER A 230 -13.27 3.60 -24.41
C SER A 230 -14.10 2.82 -25.44
N ALA A 231 -13.94 3.10 -26.74
CA ALA A 231 -14.73 2.48 -27.82
C ALA A 231 -14.74 0.94 -27.78
N LEU A 232 -13.65 0.32 -27.32
CA LEU A 232 -13.52 -1.13 -27.21
C LEU A 232 -13.88 -1.63 -25.79
N GLN A 233 -13.25 -1.02 -24.80
CA GLN A 233 -13.44 -1.35 -23.39
C GLN A 233 -12.87 -0.23 -22.50
N ASN A 234 -13.67 0.29 -21.57
CA ASN A 234 -13.17 1.22 -20.55
C ASN A 234 -12.80 0.47 -19.27
N ILE A 235 -11.52 0.54 -18.88
CA ILE A 235 -10.98 -0.18 -17.71
C ILE A 235 -11.69 0.27 -16.42
N ARG A 236 -11.99 1.57 -16.26
CA ARG A 236 -12.63 2.12 -15.06
C ARG A 236 -14.09 1.68 -14.96
N GLN A 237 -14.80 1.67 -16.09
CA GLN A 237 -16.18 1.16 -16.14
C GLN A 237 -16.24 -0.35 -15.88
N ALA A 238 -15.26 -1.13 -16.36
CA ALA A 238 -15.20 -2.57 -16.11
C ALA A 238 -15.09 -2.88 -14.60
N VAL A 239 -14.29 -2.14 -13.84
CA VAL A 239 -14.21 -2.26 -12.37
C VAL A 239 -15.59 -2.06 -11.73
N LEU A 240 -16.29 -0.99 -12.11
CA LEU A 240 -17.61 -0.66 -11.56
C LEU A 240 -18.68 -1.69 -11.95
N GLN A 241 -18.62 -2.23 -13.17
CA GLN A 241 -19.53 -3.28 -13.64
C GLN A 241 -19.36 -4.57 -12.84
N TYR A 242 -18.14 -5.04 -12.62
CA TYR A 242 -17.89 -6.23 -11.81
C TYR A 242 -18.27 -6.03 -10.33
N ARG A 243 -18.06 -4.82 -9.79
CA ARG A 243 -18.57 -4.44 -8.47
C ARG A 243 -20.09 -4.55 -8.39
N LYS A 244 -20.80 -4.00 -9.37
CA LYS A 244 -22.26 -4.09 -9.43
C LYS A 244 -22.74 -5.54 -9.49
N LEU A 245 -22.10 -6.38 -10.31
CA LEU A 245 -22.42 -7.80 -10.42
C LEU A 245 -22.17 -8.56 -9.10
N PHE A 246 -21.10 -8.23 -8.39
CA PHE A 246 -20.80 -8.86 -7.10
C PHE A 246 -21.83 -8.51 -6.01
N ASN A 247 -22.28 -7.24 -5.98
CA ASN A 247 -23.24 -6.74 -4.99
C ASN A 247 -24.70 -7.17 -5.26
N GLN A 248 -24.98 -7.82 -6.39
CA GLN A 248 -26.31 -8.35 -6.67
C GLN A 248 -26.60 -9.59 -5.83
N GLN A 249 -27.57 -9.48 -4.93
CA GLN A 249 -27.94 -10.53 -3.98
C GLN A 249 -28.38 -11.85 -4.63
N HIS A 250 -28.95 -11.78 -5.85
CA HIS A 250 -29.47 -12.94 -6.57
C HIS A 250 -28.43 -13.71 -7.41
N VAL A 251 -27.16 -13.29 -7.41
CA VAL A 251 -26.11 -13.95 -8.19
C VAL A 251 -25.55 -15.16 -7.43
N GLU A 252 -25.44 -16.29 -8.12
CA GLU A 252 -24.87 -17.55 -7.61
C GLU A 252 -23.47 -17.33 -6.98
N PRO A 253 -23.13 -17.98 -5.85
CA PRO A 253 -21.85 -17.76 -5.16
C PRO A 253 -20.62 -17.97 -6.05
N ARG A 254 -20.68 -18.91 -7.01
CA ARG A 254 -19.61 -19.15 -7.98
C ARG A 254 -19.45 -17.99 -8.96
N GLU A 255 -20.55 -17.46 -9.48
CA GLU A 255 -20.53 -16.33 -10.42
C GLU A 255 -20.07 -15.05 -9.72
N ARG A 256 -20.47 -14.86 -8.46
CA ARG A 256 -20.00 -13.78 -7.60
C ARG A 256 -18.48 -13.82 -7.39
N ARG A 257 -17.91 -15.00 -7.11
CA ARG A 257 -16.46 -15.20 -6.99
C ARG A 257 -15.71 -14.93 -8.29
N VAL A 258 -16.28 -15.31 -9.43
CA VAL A 258 -15.68 -15.00 -10.75
C VAL A 258 -15.72 -13.50 -11.03
N ALA A 259 -16.83 -12.82 -10.71
CA ALA A 259 -16.96 -11.37 -10.86
C ALA A 259 -15.94 -10.64 -9.98
N LEU A 260 -15.73 -11.11 -8.74
CA LEU A 260 -14.74 -10.57 -7.82
C LEU A 260 -13.32 -10.69 -8.38
N ASN A 261 -12.91 -11.89 -8.78
CA ASN A 261 -11.58 -12.13 -9.37
C ASN A 261 -11.35 -11.29 -10.62
N ARG A 262 -12.35 -11.16 -11.50
CA ARG A 262 -12.25 -10.31 -12.69
C ARG A 262 -12.16 -8.84 -12.32
N GLY A 263 -12.97 -8.37 -11.37
CA GLY A 263 -12.90 -7.02 -10.83
C GLY A 263 -11.52 -6.68 -10.27
N ALA A 264 -10.90 -7.63 -9.56
CA ALA A 264 -9.56 -7.52 -9.00
C ALA A 264 -8.50 -7.31 -10.07
N GLU A 265 -8.54 -8.12 -11.13
CA GLU A 265 -7.58 -8.03 -12.24
C GLU A 265 -7.73 -6.69 -13.01
N TYR A 266 -8.95 -6.15 -13.16
CA TYR A 266 -9.15 -4.81 -13.75
C TYR A 266 -8.66 -3.69 -12.81
N LEU A 267 -8.88 -3.80 -11.50
CA LEU A 267 -8.35 -2.80 -10.56
C LEU A 267 -6.83 -2.85 -10.49
N GLU A 268 -6.22 -4.04 -10.49
CA GLU A 268 -4.77 -4.20 -10.56
C GLU A 268 -4.22 -3.58 -11.86
N ARG A 269 -4.90 -3.80 -12.99
CA ARG A 269 -4.50 -3.20 -14.28
C ARG A 269 -4.52 -1.67 -14.21
N TYR A 270 -5.58 -1.09 -13.66
CA TYR A 270 -5.68 0.36 -13.48
C TYR A 270 -4.63 0.89 -12.51
N PHE A 271 -4.40 0.20 -11.39
CA PHE A 271 -3.34 0.52 -10.42
C PHE A 271 -1.94 0.55 -11.07
N ARG A 272 -1.61 -0.45 -11.90
CA ARG A 272 -0.33 -0.48 -12.62
C ARG A 272 -0.21 0.63 -13.66
N LEU A 273 -1.32 0.99 -14.31
CA LEU A 273 -1.34 2.12 -15.23
C LEU A 273 -1.15 3.46 -14.52
N ILE A 274 -1.68 3.65 -13.30
CA ILE A 274 -1.40 4.84 -12.48
C ILE A 274 0.09 4.91 -12.16
N ALA A 275 0.69 3.81 -11.69
CA ALA A 275 2.12 3.75 -11.41
C ALA A 275 2.97 4.00 -12.66
N PHE A 276 2.55 3.48 -13.82
CA PHE A 276 3.24 3.70 -15.10
C PHE A 276 3.12 5.16 -15.58
N ALA A 277 1.94 5.78 -15.45
CA ALA A 277 1.77 7.20 -15.75
C ALA A 277 2.64 8.08 -14.84
N ALA A 278 2.75 7.75 -13.54
CA ALA A 278 3.66 8.43 -12.61
C ALA A 278 5.14 8.24 -12.97
N TYR A 279 5.55 7.03 -13.37
CA TYR A 279 6.89 6.77 -13.90
C TYR A 279 7.19 7.63 -15.13
N LEU A 280 6.28 7.63 -16.10
CA LEU A 280 6.39 8.46 -17.30
C LEU A 280 6.37 9.95 -16.97
N GLY A 281 5.73 10.37 -15.88
CA GLY A 281 5.73 11.75 -15.38
C GLY A 281 7.03 12.17 -14.70
N SER A 282 7.80 11.22 -14.16
CA SER A 282 9.02 11.44 -13.37
C SER A 282 10.28 11.63 -14.22
N GLU A 283 11.39 11.98 -13.56
CA GLU A 283 12.70 12.11 -14.23
C GLU A 283 13.27 10.76 -14.71
N ALA A 284 12.78 9.65 -14.15
CA ALA A 284 13.28 8.32 -14.46
C ALA A 284 13.12 7.93 -15.94
N PHE A 285 12.13 8.52 -16.62
CA PHE A 285 11.90 8.30 -18.05
C PHE A 285 12.69 9.25 -18.95
N ASP A 286 13.33 10.30 -18.41
CA ASP A 286 13.93 11.35 -19.26
C ASP A 286 15.09 10.83 -20.13
N GLY A 287 15.81 9.81 -19.65
CA GLY A 287 16.82 9.12 -20.45
C GLY A 287 16.27 8.44 -21.72
N PHE A 288 14.99 8.07 -21.75
CA PHE A 288 14.31 7.56 -22.95
C PHE A 288 13.86 8.68 -23.90
N CYS A 289 13.67 9.90 -23.39
CA CYS A 289 13.39 11.10 -24.18
C CYS A 289 14.68 11.81 -24.68
N GLY A 290 15.87 11.24 -24.40
CA GLY A 290 17.15 11.85 -24.75
C GLY A 290 17.60 12.99 -23.82
N GLN A 291 16.95 13.15 -22.66
CA GLN A 291 17.19 14.22 -21.69
C GLN A 291 17.59 13.63 -20.32
N GLY A 292 18.72 12.94 -20.18
CA GLY A 292 19.11 12.41 -18.86
C GLY A 292 20.36 11.55 -18.88
N GLU A 293 20.99 11.38 -17.72
CA GLU A 293 22.25 10.63 -17.59
C GLU A 293 22.07 9.11 -17.69
N TYR A 294 20.91 8.58 -17.26
CA TYR A 294 20.65 7.14 -17.18
C TYR A 294 19.25 6.77 -17.67
N LYS A 295 19.13 5.62 -18.34
CA LYS A 295 17.84 5.01 -18.72
C LYS A 295 17.37 4.05 -17.62
N ILE A 296 16.47 4.50 -16.76
CA ILE A 296 15.88 3.66 -15.70
C ILE A 296 14.61 3.03 -16.24
N THR A 297 14.52 1.69 -16.30
CA THR A 297 13.30 1.02 -16.79
C THR A 297 12.16 1.10 -15.76
N PHE A 298 10.91 0.97 -16.20
CA PHE A 298 9.75 0.94 -15.29
C PHE A 298 9.85 -0.20 -14.29
N LYS A 299 10.34 -1.38 -14.71
CA LYS A 299 10.62 -2.48 -13.78
C LYS A 299 11.58 -2.03 -12.68
N SER A 300 12.74 -1.48 -13.03
CA SER A 300 13.73 -1.05 -12.03
C SER A 300 13.19 0.05 -11.11
N TRP A 301 12.52 1.06 -11.69
CA TRP A 301 11.89 2.15 -10.96
C TRP A 301 10.84 1.67 -9.96
N LEU A 302 10.00 0.70 -10.34
CA LEU A 302 8.99 0.12 -9.45
C LEU A 302 9.63 -0.73 -8.34
N HIS A 303 10.75 -1.41 -8.63
CA HIS A 303 11.48 -2.20 -7.61
C HIS A 303 12.06 -1.32 -6.50
N GLN A 304 12.42 -0.08 -6.81
CA GLN A 304 12.92 0.91 -5.84
C GLN A 304 11.83 1.49 -4.93
N ARG A 305 10.56 1.12 -5.15
CA ARG A 305 9.39 1.63 -4.42
C ARG A 305 8.64 0.51 -3.70
N PRO A 306 9.14 0.05 -2.53
CA PRO A 306 8.50 -1.01 -1.78
C PRO A 306 7.08 -0.68 -1.35
N GLU A 307 6.74 0.60 -1.12
CA GLU A 307 5.41 1.07 -0.74
C GLU A 307 4.35 0.79 -1.82
N VAL A 308 4.71 0.93 -3.11
CA VAL A 308 3.81 0.64 -4.24
C VAL A 308 3.62 -0.87 -4.40
N GLN A 309 4.70 -1.65 -4.21
CA GLN A 309 4.63 -3.12 -4.27
C GLN A 309 3.81 -3.70 -3.10
N ALA A 310 4.00 -3.17 -1.90
CA ALA A 310 3.25 -3.56 -0.72
C ALA A 310 1.76 -3.24 -0.88
N MET A 311 1.42 -2.08 -1.46
CA MET A 311 0.03 -1.74 -1.80
C MET A 311 -0.57 -2.67 -2.87
N LYS A 312 0.22 -3.11 -3.86
CA LYS A 312 -0.20 -4.15 -4.81
C LYS A 312 -0.48 -5.49 -4.10
N CYS A 313 0.38 -5.92 -3.19
CA CYS A 313 0.15 -7.14 -2.42
C CYS A 313 -1.12 -7.02 -1.56
N TYR A 314 -1.31 -5.88 -0.90
CA TYR A 314 -2.53 -5.56 -0.15
C TYR A 314 -3.78 -5.64 -1.03
N LEU A 315 -3.72 -5.08 -2.24
CA LEU A 315 -4.78 -5.18 -3.25
C LEU A 315 -5.19 -6.60 -3.57
N LEU A 316 -4.23 -7.52 -3.67
CA LEU A 316 -4.49 -8.91 -4.05
C LEU A 316 -5.05 -9.75 -2.90
N HIS A 317 -4.75 -9.38 -1.64
CA HIS A 317 -5.13 -10.18 -0.46
C HIS A 317 -6.36 -9.63 0.28
N GLN A 318 -6.67 -8.34 0.17
CA GLN A 318 -7.83 -7.70 0.84
C GLN A 318 -8.85 -7.10 -0.13
N PHE A 319 -8.79 -7.47 -1.41
CA PHE A 319 -9.69 -6.99 -2.46
C PHE A 319 -11.17 -7.20 -2.11
N ASP A 320 -11.46 -8.38 -1.56
CA ASP A 320 -12.80 -8.93 -1.35
C ASP A 320 -13.64 -8.01 -0.45
N VAL A 321 -13.04 -7.50 0.62
CA VAL A 321 -13.76 -6.82 1.70
C VAL A 321 -13.79 -5.30 1.48
N THR A 322 -12.61 -4.68 1.31
CA THR A 322 -12.50 -3.21 1.35
C THR A 322 -13.09 -2.53 0.12
N VAL A 323 -12.93 -3.13 -1.06
CA VAL A 323 -13.41 -2.52 -2.31
C VAL A 323 -14.82 -2.98 -2.60
N PHE A 324 -15.13 -4.28 -2.48
CA PHE A 324 -16.40 -4.82 -2.97
C PHE A 324 -17.51 -4.84 -1.89
N CYS A 325 -17.20 -5.11 -0.62
CA CYS A 325 -18.18 -5.11 0.48
C CYS A 325 -18.44 -3.73 1.10
N PHE A 326 -17.41 -2.90 1.32
CA PHE A 326 -17.52 -1.63 2.07
C PHE A 326 -18.07 -0.42 1.28
N GLY A 327 -18.89 -0.65 0.25
CA GLY A 327 -19.66 0.41 -0.42
C GLY A 327 -20.96 0.81 0.29
N PHE A 328 -21.36 0.09 1.34
CA PHE A 328 -22.66 0.20 1.97
C PHE A 328 -22.51 0.31 3.48
N GLN A 329 -22.25 1.52 3.97
CA GLN A 329 -22.56 1.88 5.35
C GLN A 329 -22.98 3.36 5.46
N GLU A 330 -23.66 3.87 4.44
CA GLU A 330 -24.35 5.16 4.50
C GLU A 330 -25.85 4.99 4.83
N GLU A 331 -26.41 3.78 4.69
CA GLU A 331 -27.85 3.51 4.92
C GLU A 331 -28.22 3.00 6.33
N LEU A 332 -27.27 2.82 7.25
CA LEU A 332 -27.57 2.39 8.64
C LEU A 332 -27.21 3.42 9.72
N ARG A 333 -26.82 4.65 9.34
CA ARG A 333 -26.95 5.78 10.26
C ARG A 333 -28.33 6.38 10.04
N ALA A 334 -29.26 6.10 10.94
CA ALA A 334 -30.49 6.87 11.05
C ALA A 334 -30.11 8.37 10.98
N PRO A 335 -30.84 9.20 10.22
CA PRO A 335 -30.63 10.63 10.20
C PRO A 335 -31.02 11.18 11.58
N GLN A 336 -30.10 11.11 12.54
CA GLN A 336 -30.14 12.03 13.66
C GLN A 336 -29.89 13.40 13.06
N GLU A 337 -30.89 14.27 13.19
CA GLU A 337 -30.96 15.62 12.67
C GLU A 337 -29.59 16.31 12.72
N SER A 338 -28.92 16.38 11.58
CA SER A 338 -27.66 17.08 11.47
C SER A 338 -27.94 18.56 11.64
N GLN A 339 -27.33 19.16 12.67
CA GLN A 339 -27.31 20.60 12.81
C GLN A 339 -26.71 21.18 11.52
N HIS A 340 -27.25 22.30 11.05
CA HIS A 340 -26.90 22.94 9.77
C HIS A 340 -25.38 23.16 9.57
N GLY A 341 -24.58 23.12 10.65
CA GLY A 341 -23.12 23.16 10.62
C GLY A 341 -22.45 21.92 10.01
N ASP A 342 -22.89 20.70 10.32
CA ASP A 342 -22.18 19.47 9.92
C ASP A 342 -22.23 19.23 8.41
N ALA A 343 -23.38 19.53 7.78
CA ALA A 343 -23.55 19.42 6.32
C ALA A 343 -22.66 20.40 5.55
N VAL A 344 -22.42 21.60 6.09
CA VAL A 344 -21.53 22.60 5.49
C VAL A 344 -20.07 22.16 5.58
N MET A 345 -19.68 21.58 6.72
CA MET A 345 -18.31 21.07 6.94
C MET A 345 -18.01 19.90 6.00
N GLU A 346 -18.94 18.95 5.88
CA GLU A 346 -18.80 17.82 4.98
C GLU A 346 -18.72 18.27 3.51
N ALA A 347 -19.53 19.25 3.10
CA ALA A 347 -19.47 19.81 1.75
C ALA A 347 -18.11 20.45 1.42
N ILE A 348 -17.43 21.04 2.40
CA ILE A 348 -16.09 21.62 2.23
C ILE A 348 -15.03 20.52 2.11
N VAL A 349 -15.09 19.52 2.99
CA VAL A 349 -14.18 18.35 2.92
C VAL A 349 -14.33 17.59 1.60
N LYS A 350 -15.55 17.50 1.05
CA LYS A 350 -15.81 16.90 -0.28
C LYS A 350 -15.30 17.76 -1.45
N LYS A 351 -15.09 19.06 -1.26
CA LYS A 351 -14.57 19.99 -2.29
C LYS A 351 -13.04 20.13 -2.31
N ARG A 352 -12.33 19.63 -1.28
CA ARG A 352 -10.86 19.66 -1.22
C ARG A 352 -10.24 19.00 -2.44
N ASN A 353 -9.20 19.62 -2.99
CA ASN A 353 -8.53 19.16 -4.21
C ASN A 353 -7.00 19.17 -4.09
N GLY A 354 -6.47 19.14 -2.86
CA GLY A 354 -5.04 19.02 -2.62
C GLY A 354 -4.50 17.66 -3.03
N SER A 355 -3.19 17.60 -3.26
CA SER A 355 -2.50 16.37 -3.69
C SER A 355 -2.45 15.31 -2.59
N VAL A 356 -2.39 15.74 -1.33
CA VAL A 356 -2.44 14.93 -0.11
C VAL A 356 -3.73 15.22 0.65
N LEU A 357 -4.03 16.49 0.92
CA LEU A 357 -5.29 16.95 1.53
C LEU A 357 -6.41 17.03 0.47
N GLY A 358 -6.78 15.86 -0.04
CA GLY A 358 -7.79 15.69 -1.08
C GLY A 358 -9.22 15.54 -0.56
N LYS A 359 -10.13 15.19 -1.47
CA LYS A 359 -11.55 14.94 -1.17
C LYS A 359 -11.71 13.91 -0.06
N GLY A 360 -12.61 14.18 0.88
CA GLY A 360 -12.90 13.24 1.98
C GLY A 360 -11.82 13.17 3.05
N SER A 361 -10.77 14.00 2.98
CA SER A 361 -9.68 13.99 3.95
C SER A 361 -9.79 15.15 4.94
N ILE A 362 -9.46 14.88 6.20
CA ILE A 362 -9.51 15.82 7.30
C ILE A 362 -8.16 15.95 8.00
N LEU A 363 -7.95 17.10 8.65
CA LEU A 363 -6.88 17.28 9.62
C LEU A 363 -7.49 17.21 11.01
N LYS A 364 -7.05 16.22 11.78
CA LYS A 364 -7.54 15.93 13.12
C LYS A 364 -6.44 16.20 14.14
N MET A 365 -6.78 16.86 15.24
CA MET A 365 -5.85 17.11 16.35
C MET A 365 -5.34 15.77 16.89
N TYR A 366 -4.03 15.72 17.13
CA TYR A 366 -3.38 14.48 17.59
C TYR A 366 -3.72 14.14 19.05
N PHE A 367 -4.06 15.16 19.85
CA PHE A 367 -4.57 14.99 21.21
C PHE A 367 -6.04 14.61 21.20
N PHE A 368 -6.41 13.63 22.03
CA PHE A 368 -7.78 13.16 22.16
C PHE A 368 -8.12 12.79 23.60
N PRO A 369 -9.41 12.82 23.99
CA PRO A 369 -9.85 12.41 25.33
C PRO A 369 -9.48 10.96 25.63
N GLY A 370 -8.97 10.70 26.84
CA GLY A 370 -8.55 9.36 27.24
C GLY A 370 -7.18 8.92 26.73
N GLN A 371 -6.41 9.82 26.10
CA GLN A 371 -5.02 9.55 25.76
C GLN A 371 -4.21 9.25 27.02
N ARG A 372 -3.44 8.15 26.99
CA ARG A 372 -2.60 7.75 28.12
C ARG A 372 -1.61 8.85 28.46
N THR A 373 -1.48 9.14 29.74
CA THR A 373 -0.45 10.02 30.30
C THR A 373 0.52 9.17 31.14
N SER A 374 1.77 9.61 31.23
CA SER A 374 2.76 8.89 32.03
C SER A 374 2.43 9.00 33.52
N SER A 375 2.62 7.92 34.26
CA SER A 375 2.57 7.91 35.72
C SER A 375 3.86 8.43 36.38
N HIS A 376 4.98 8.49 35.65
CA HIS A 376 6.31 8.70 36.26
C HIS A 376 7.09 9.91 35.73
N ILE A 377 6.96 10.25 34.45
CA ILE A 377 7.66 11.40 33.85
C ILE A 377 6.60 12.32 33.22
N GLN A 378 6.34 13.45 33.86
CA GLN A 378 5.37 14.43 33.38
C GLN A 378 6.12 15.55 32.64
N ILE A 379 5.96 15.59 31.32
CA ILE A 379 6.44 16.67 30.45
C ILE A 379 5.22 17.36 29.86
N HIS A 380 5.09 18.67 30.06
CA HIS A 380 3.90 19.38 29.61
C HIS A 380 3.82 19.39 28.08
N GLY A 381 2.69 18.93 27.52
CA GLY A 381 2.51 18.84 26.09
C GLY A 381 3.25 17.67 25.40
N ALA A 382 3.81 16.72 26.16
CA ALA A 382 4.32 15.45 25.65
C ALA A 382 3.67 14.27 26.42
N PRO A 383 2.62 13.64 25.87
CA PRO A 383 1.92 12.57 26.57
C PRO A 383 2.75 11.28 26.63
N HIS A 384 2.44 10.43 27.62
CA HIS A 384 2.99 9.08 27.77
C HIS A 384 4.52 8.96 27.63
N VAL A 385 5.26 9.82 28.34
CA VAL A 385 6.73 9.70 28.42
C VAL A 385 7.12 8.51 29.29
N TYR A 386 7.92 7.59 28.76
CA TYR A 386 8.40 6.42 29.49
C TYR A 386 9.89 6.21 29.25
N LYS A 387 10.59 5.76 30.30
CA LYS A 387 12.02 5.42 30.28
C LYS A 387 12.18 3.93 30.62
N VAL A 388 12.97 3.22 29.82
CA VAL A 388 13.32 1.82 30.11
C VAL A 388 14.31 1.75 31.26
N ASP A 389 14.04 0.89 32.24
CA ASP A 389 14.94 0.73 33.38
C ASP A 389 16.30 0.11 32.97
N GLY A 390 17.37 0.72 33.45
CA GLY A 390 18.75 0.35 33.12
C GLY A 390 19.23 0.71 31.71
N TYR A 391 18.44 1.43 30.90
CA TYR A 391 18.84 1.88 29.56
C TYR A 391 18.58 3.38 29.34
N PRO A 392 19.40 4.08 28.54
CA PRO A 392 19.15 5.46 28.12
C PRO A 392 18.13 5.51 26.96
N VAL A 393 17.05 4.72 27.07
CA VAL A 393 16.03 4.55 26.03
C VAL A 393 14.70 5.07 26.56
N TYR A 394 14.09 5.96 25.79
CA TYR A 394 12.88 6.70 26.14
C TYR A 394 11.86 6.60 25.00
N CYS A 395 10.58 6.70 25.32
CA CYS A 395 9.54 6.94 24.34
C CYS A 395 8.55 8.00 24.80
N MET A 396 7.82 8.57 23.86
CA MET A 396 6.70 9.47 24.11
C MET A 396 5.63 9.35 23.02
N ALA A 397 4.42 9.76 23.35
CA ALA A 397 3.41 10.07 22.35
C ALA A 397 3.82 11.34 21.57
N THR A 398 3.13 11.61 20.47
CA THR A 398 3.39 12.82 19.66
C THR A 398 3.27 14.09 20.53
N PRO A 399 4.33 14.89 20.66
CA PRO A 399 4.32 16.07 21.51
C PRO A 399 3.85 17.33 20.76
N THR A 400 3.56 18.41 21.50
CA THR A 400 3.59 19.78 20.96
C THR A 400 5.03 20.25 20.74
N ILE A 401 5.24 21.34 20.00
CA ILE A 401 6.59 21.95 19.87
C ILE A 401 7.15 22.34 21.25
N ALA A 402 6.32 22.87 22.14
CA ALA A 402 6.73 23.21 23.51
C ALA A 402 7.11 21.96 24.32
N GLY A 403 6.30 20.91 24.25
CA GLY A 403 6.60 19.64 24.93
C GLY A 403 7.84 18.94 24.40
N ALA A 404 8.11 19.05 23.09
CA ALA A 404 9.37 18.58 22.51
C ALA A 404 10.58 19.35 23.08
N LYS A 405 10.49 20.69 23.21
CA LYS A 405 11.54 21.52 23.83
C LYS A 405 11.79 21.12 25.28
N GLU A 406 10.74 20.89 26.04
CA GLU A 406 10.82 20.48 27.45
C GLU A 406 11.42 19.07 27.59
N MET A 407 11.02 18.11 26.75
CA MET A 407 11.60 16.77 26.73
C MET A 407 13.10 16.78 26.39
N LEU A 408 13.50 17.57 25.40
CA LEU A 408 14.91 17.67 25.03
C LEU A 408 15.75 18.36 26.12
N ALA A 409 15.18 19.35 26.82
CA ALA A 409 15.82 19.95 27.98
C ALA A 409 15.98 18.95 29.14
N TYR A 410 14.95 18.13 29.41
CA TYR A 410 15.01 17.06 30.40
C TYR A 410 16.10 16.03 30.08
N LEU A 411 16.34 15.73 28.81
CA LEU A 411 17.41 14.83 28.36
C LEU A 411 18.80 15.50 28.30
N GLY A 412 18.94 16.75 28.74
CA GLY A 412 20.24 17.45 28.73
C GLY A 412 20.77 17.79 27.33
N ALA A 413 19.90 17.82 26.31
CA ALA A 413 20.31 18.10 24.93
C ALA A 413 20.67 19.58 24.69
N ARG A 414 20.46 20.44 25.67
CA ARG A 414 20.79 21.87 25.61
C ARG A 414 22.09 22.14 26.38
N PRO A 415 23.02 22.96 25.87
CA PRO A 415 24.20 23.36 26.62
C PRO A 415 23.78 24.15 27.87
N THR A 416 24.17 23.66 29.04
CA THR A 416 23.99 24.38 30.31
C THR A 416 25.22 25.22 30.61
N SER A 417 25.06 26.29 31.39
CA SER A 417 26.16 27.14 31.87
C SER A 417 27.13 26.39 32.81
N GLU A 418 26.78 25.17 33.23
CA GLU A 418 27.53 24.32 34.16
C GLU A 418 28.24 23.18 33.43
N GLY A 419 29.34 23.48 32.74
CA GLY A 419 30.49 22.60 32.50
C GLY A 419 30.35 21.29 31.70
N ASN A 420 29.17 20.69 31.56
CA ASN A 420 28.94 19.51 30.72
C ASN A 420 28.37 19.93 29.37
N GLY A 421 29.01 19.47 28.28
CA GLY A 421 28.49 19.68 26.92
C GLY A 421 27.09 19.07 26.72
N PRO A 422 26.34 19.54 25.73
CA PRO A 422 24.99 19.02 25.45
C PRO A 422 25.05 17.51 25.19
N GLN A 423 24.10 16.78 25.75
CA GLN A 423 23.97 15.35 25.53
C GLN A 423 23.29 15.08 24.21
N LYS A 424 23.96 14.39 23.29
CA LYS A 424 23.39 14.02 21.99
C LYS A 424 22.17 13.11 22.16
N VAL A 425 21.03 13.52 21.59
CA VAL A 425 19.79 12.73 21.57
C VAL A 425 19.47 12.24 20.16
N ILE A 426 19.31 10.93 20.00
CA ILE A 426 18.83 10.33 18.75
C ILE A 426 17.31 10.20 18.83
N LEU A 427 16.60 11.02 18.05
CA LEU A 427 15.14 11.01 17.98
C LEU A 427 14.68 10.20 16.78
N THR A 428 13.95 9.11 17.04
CA THR A 428 13.39 8.25 15.99
C THR A 428 11.86 8.31 16.01
N ASP A 429 11.30 8.80 14.93
CA ASP A 429 9.86 8.91 14.73
C ASP A 429 9.32 7.67 14.02
N LEU A 430 8.45 6.92 14.69
CA LEU A 430 7.94 5.63 14.22
C LEU A 430 6.62 5.73 13.45
N ARG A 431 6.14 6.94 13.16
CA ARG A 431 4.78 7.14 12.60
C ARG A 431 4.76 6.94 11.08
N GLU A 432 3.81 6.12 10.62
CA GLU A 432 3.46 5.95 9.19
C GLU A 432 2.51 7.03 8.66
N GLU A 433 1.86 7.76 9.56
CA GLU A 433 0.90 8.79 9.20
C GLU A 433 1.59 10.12 8.92
N ALA A 434 1.06 10.89 7.97
CA ALA A 434 1.51 12.26 7.74
C ALA A 434 0.99 13.18 8.85
N VAL A 435 1.92 13.90 9.49
CA VAL A 435 1.65 14.84 10.58
C VAL A 435 2.10 16.24 10.18
N VAL A 436 1.35 17.25 10.62
CA VAL A 436 1.69 18.67 10.46
C VAL A 436 1.51 19.38 11.79
N TYR A 437 2.36 20.35 12.10
CA TYR A 437 2.19 21.24 13.23
C TYR A 437 1.56 22.55 12.78
N ILE A 438 0.49 22.95 13.44
CA ILE A 438 -0.20 24.22 13.23
C ILE A 438 -0.25 24.91 14.59
N ASN A 439 0.25 26.15 14.68
CA ASN A 439 0.32 26.90 15.95
C ASN A 439 1.03 26.11 17.07
N GLY A 440 2.05 25.33 16.71
CA GLY A 440 2.78 24.46 17.65
C GLY A 440 2.07 23.18 18.10
N THR A 441 0.86 22.93 17.60
CA THR A 441 0.03 21.76 17.92
C THR A 441 0.05 20.75 16.76
N PRO A 442 0.26 19.45 17.01
CA PRO A 442 0.25 18.41 15.98
C PRO A 442 -1.16 18.06 15.49
N PHE A 443 -1.29 17.89 14.18
CA PHE A 443 -2.48 17.42 13.47
C PHE A 443 -2.12 16.27 12.52
N VAL A 444 -3.00 15.28 12.44
CA VAL A 444 -2.86 14.09 11.60
C VAL A 444 -3.87 14.10 10.46
N LEU A 445 -3.43 13.66 9.29
CA LEU A 445 -4.31 13.40 8.16
C LEU A 445 -5.19 12.18 8.47
N ARG A 446 -6.51 12.28 8.26
CA ARG A 446 -7.49 11.17 8.42
C ARG A 446 -8.54 11.22 7.33
N GLU A 447 -9.32 10.15 7.20
CA GLU A 447 -10.48 10.08 6.30
C GLU A 447 -11.75 10.47 7.07
N LEU A 448 -12.65 11.24 6.45
CA LEU A 448 -13.86 11.76 7.09
C LEU A 448 -14.82 10.65 7.54
N ASN A 449 -14.92 9.58 6.76
CA ASN A 449 -15.75 8.41 7.06
C ASN A 449 -15.17 7.53 8.18
N LYS A 450 -13.86 7.62 8.43
CA LYS A 450 -13.12 6.86 9.44
C LYS A 450 -12.14 7.76 10.20
N PRO A 451 -12.64 8.76 10.94
CA PRO A 451 -11.79 9.84 11.46
C PRO A 451 -10.92 9.41 12.64
N VAL A 452 -11.24 8.27 13.27
CA VAL A 452 -10.50 7.68 14.40
C VAL A 452 -9.54 6.57 13.94
N ASP A 453 -9.79 5.95 12.78
CA ASP A 453 -8.96 4.85 12.27
C ASP A 453 -7.63 5.38 11.72
N THR A 454 -6.55 4.69 12.07
CA THR A 454 -5.19 5.00 11.57
C THR A 454 -5.13 4.80 10.05
N LEU A 455 -4.64 5.81 9.33
CA LEU A 455 -4.46 5.71 7.88
C LEU A 455 -3.29 4.75 7.59
N LYS A 456 -3.63 3.49 7.31
CA LYS A 456 -2.63 2.45 7.03
C LYS A 456 -2.01 2.64 5.64
N HIS A 457 -0.69 2.85 5.60
CA HIS A 457 0.11 2.85 4.39
C HIS A 457 1.06 1.65 4.42
N VAL A 458 0.69 0.58 3.72
CA VAL A 458 1.45 -0.67 3.77
C VAL A 458 2.83 -0.45 3.15
N GLY A 459 3.89 -0.69 3.93
CA GLY A 459 5.28 -0.66 3.46
C GLY A 459 5.86 0.72 3.15
N ILE A 460 5.27 1.80 3.67
CA ILE A 460 5.76 3.17 3.45
C ILE A 460 7.13 3.40 4.12
N THR A 461 8.05 4.05 3.40
CA THR A 461 9.36 4.43 3.93
C THR A 461 9.32 5.82 4.57
N GLY A 462 10.25 6.12 5.48
CA GLY A 462 10.33 7.42 6.15
C GLY A 462 10.42 8.59 5.17
N SER A 463 11.27 8.46 4.15
CA SER A 463 11.42 9.47 3.10
C SER A 463 10.10 9.79 2.39
N VAL A 464 9.29 8.78 2.07
CA VAL A 464 7.99 8.98 1.39
C VAL A 464 7.01 9.69 2.33
N VAL A 465 7.01 9.36 3.62
CA VAL A 465 6.19 10.08 4.62
C VAL A 465 6.59 11.55 4.70
N GLU A 466 7.89 11.85 4.77
CA GLU A 466 8.39 13.23 4.84
C GLU A 466 8.00 14.05 3.59
N HIS A 467 8.09 13.46 2.40
CA HIS A 467 7.64 14.10 1.15
C HIS A 467 6.11 14.31 1.15
N MET A 468 5.33 13.37 1.69
CA MET A 468 3.89 13.54 1.87
C MET A 468 3.57 14.66 2.88
N GLU A 469 4.33 14.79 3.96
CA GLU A 469 4.17 15.88 4.95
C GLU A 469 4.49 17.26 4.35
N ALA A 470 5.52 17.35 3.50
CA ALA A 470 5.86 18.57 2.78
C ALA A 470 4.72 19.01 1.84
N ARG A 471 4.19 18.08 1.04
CA ARG A 471 3.05 18.34 0.13
C ARG A 471 1.76 18.62 0.89
N LEU A 472 1.54 17.96 2.04
CA LEU A 472 0.41 18.26 2.93
C LEU A 472 0.49 19.71 3.42
N LYS A 473 1.68 20.18 3.81
CA LYS A 473 1.90 21.59 4.17
C LYS A 473 1.60 22.53 2.99
N GLU A 474 2.01 22.21 1.77
CA GLU A 474 1.71 23.00 0.57
C GLU A 474 0.20 23.10 0.29
N ASP A 475 -0.52 21.97 0.43
CA ASP A 475 -1.98 21.93 0.28
C ASP A 475 -2.66 22.80 1.34
N ILE A 476 -2.20 22.74 2.60
CA ILE A 476 -2.69 23.56 3.72
C ILE A 476 -2.49 25.05 3.41
N ILE A 477 -1.27 25.44 3.03
CA ILE A 477 -0.95 26.83 2.68
C ILE A 477 -1.84 27.32 1.52
N SER A 478 -2.09 26.45 0.54
CA SER A 478 -2.96 26.75 -0.59
C SER A 478 -4.43 26.93 -0.18
N GLU A 479 -4.94 26.09 0.73
CA GLU A 479 -6.29 26.22 1.30
C GLU A 479 -6.42 27.51 2.12
N ILE A 480 -5.44 27.82 2.98
CA ILE A 480 -5.38 29.06 3.78
C ILE A 480 -5.44 30.30 2.89
N ARG A 481 -4.64 30.34 1.81
CA ARG A 481 -4.64 31.45 0.84
C ARG A 481 -5.99 31.64 0.16
N LYS A 482 -6.67 30.54 -0.20
CA LYS A 482 -8.00 30.57 -0.83
C LYS A 482 -9.11 30.99 0.14
N CYS A 483 -9.00 30.57 1.40
CA CYS A 483 -10.03 30.79 2.44
C CYS A 483 -9.80 32.05 3.29
N GLY A 484 -8.85 32.91 2.89
CA GLY A 484 -8.58 34.18 3.56
C GLY A 484 -8.03 34.01 4.99
N GLY A 485 -7.13 33.05 5.20
CA GLY A 485 -6.48 32.82 6.50
C GLY A 485 -7.20 31.83 7.41
N ARG A 486 -8.35 31.28 7.02
CA ARG A 486 -9.15 30.34 7.82
C ARG A 486 -9.09 28.93 7.28
N MET A 487 -8.98 27.94 8.15
CA MET A 487 -9.01 26.53 7.77
C MET A 487 -9.89 25.70 8.71
N LEU A 488 -10.49 24.66 8.15
CA LEU A 488 -11.28 23.67 8.88
C LEU A 488 -10.39 22.55 9.45
N LEU A 489 -10.32 22.50 10.78
CA LEU A 489 -9.62 21.49 11.59
C LEU A 489 -10.62 20.64 12.37
N HIS A 490 -10.19 19.50 12.88
CA HIS A 490 -11.05 18.57 13.63
C HIS A 490 -10.41 18.20 14.96
N ARG A 491 -11.22 17.91 15.98
CA ARG A 491 -10.76 17.38 17.27
C ARG A 491 -11.76 16.35 17.80
N GLU A 492 -11.31 15.47 18.69
CA GLU A 492 -12.22 14.61 19.44
C GLU A 492 -12.73 15.35 20.67
N GLU A 493 -14.06 15.35 20.83
CA GLU A 493 -14.73 15.83 22.04
C GLU A 493 -15.44 14.67 22.71
N TYR A 494 -15.23 14.56 24.01
CA TYR A 494 -15.92 13.57 24.82
C TYR A 494 -17.24 14.15 25.31
N ASN A 495 -18.35 13.48 24.99
CA ASN A 495 -19.65 13.88 25.49
C ASN A 495 -19.99 13.08 26.77
N PRO A 496 -19.99 13.72 27.95
CA PRO A 496 -20.27 13.04 29.21
C PRO A 496 -21.70 12.51 29.32
N ALA A 497 -22.65 13.03 28.55
CA ALA A 497 -24.04 12.57 28.56
C ALA A 497 -24.26 11.26 27.78
N SER A 498 -23.46 11.02 26.73
CA SER A 498 -23.55 9.81 25.90
C SER A 498 -22.42 8.81 26.13
N ASN A 499 -21.42 9.16 26.96
CA ASN A 499 -20.22 8.35 27.22
C ASN A 499 -19.51 7.94 25.92
N GLN A 500 -19.60 8.79 24.88
CA GLN A 500 -19.02 8.58 23.56
C GLN A 500 -18.16 9.78 23.17
N ALA A 501 -17.04 9.51 22.49
CA ALA A 501 -16.23 10.53 21.84
C ALA A 501 -16.70 10.72 20.40
N SER A 502 -16.87 11.97 19.98
CA SER A 502 -17.21 12.32 18.60
C SER A 502 -16.16 13.27 18.03
N VAL A 503 -15.96 13.21 16.70
CA VAL A 503 -15.04 14.10 16.01
C VAL A 503 -15.81 15.32 15.54
N VAL A 504 -15.42 16.50 16.03
CA VAL A 504 -16.05 17.78 15.69
C VAL A 504 -15.11 18.65 14.87
N GLY A 505 -15.66 19.32 13.86
CA GLY A 505 -14.94 20.29 13.04
C GLY A 505 -15.02 21.70 13.64
N TYR A 506 -13.94 22.47 13.56
CA TYR A 506 -13.90 23.87 13.97
C TYR A 506 -13.02 24.71 13.04
N TRP A 507 -13.33 25.99 12.97
CA TRP A 507 -12.57 26.96 12.17
C TRP A 507 -11.48 27.61 13.01
N GLU A 508 -10.27 27.66 12.45
CA GLU A 508 -9.14 28.35 13.07
C GLU A 508 -8.50 29.31 12.07
N ASN A 509 -8.00 30.44 12.59
CA ASN A 509 -7.17 31.37 11.82
C ASN A 509 -5.73 30.86 11.86
N ILE A 510 -5.15 30.61 10.69
CA ILE A 510 -3.81 30.03 10.56
C ILE A 510 -2.97 30.92 9.67
N PHE A 511 -1.78 31.29 10.14
CA PHE A 511 -0.77 31.98 9.35
C PHE A 511 0.18 30.98 8.69
N VAL A 512 0.80 31.38 7.57
CA VAL A 512 1.64 30.49 6.76
C VAL A 512 2.90 30.07 7.52
N GLU A 513 3.43 30.97 8.34
CA GLU A 513 4.59 30.80 9.21
C GLU A 513 4.36 29.81 10.36
N ASP A 514 3.10 29.57 10.74
CA ASP A 514 2.73 28.68 11.84
C ASP A 514 2.54 27.22 11.42
N VAL A 515 2.60 26.93 10.12
CA VAL A 515 2.49 25.57 9.56
C VAL A 515 3.88 24.97 9.36
N LYS A 516 4.20 23.92 10.10
CA LYS A 516 5.51 23.26 10.07
C LYS A 516 5.40 21.74 9.92
N THR A 517 6.29 21.12 9.16
CA THR A 517 6.44 19.66 9.14
C THR A 517 7.25 19.18 10.35
N PRO A 518 7.16 17.90 10.76
CA PRO A 518 8.02 17.35 11.81
C PRO A 518 9.52 17.58 11.53
N THR A 519 9.96 17.37 10.29
CA THR A 519 11.35 17.62 9.87
C THR A 519 11.75 19.08 10.07
N GLU A 520 10.89 20.04 9.73
CA GLU A 520 11.15 21.47 9.97
C GLU A 520 11.17 21.82 11.46
N VAL A 521 10.29 21.22 12.26
CA VAL A 521 10.27 21.43 13.72
C VAL A 521 11.58 20.97 14.35
N TYR A 522 12.01 19.74 14.08
CA TYR A 522 13.24 19.22 14.67
C TYR A 522 14.51 19.84 14.04
N ALA A 523 14.48 20.28 12.79
CA ALA A 523 15.55 21.10 12.21
C ALA A 523 15.68 22.43 12.96
N ALA A 524 14.57 23.15 13.18
CA ALA A 524 14.58 24.40 13.92
C ALA A 524 15.06 24.21 15.38
N LEU A 525 14.72 23.10 16.02
CA LEU A 525 15.22 22.78 17.38
C LEU A 525 16.73 22.54 17.39
N ARG A 526 17.28 21.88 16.37
CA ARG A 526 18.73 21.73 16.23
C ARG A 526 19.39 23.10 16.05
N ASP A 527 18.80 23.95 15.23
CA ASP A 527 19.32 25.31 14.95
C ASP A 527 19.19 26.23 16.20
N ASP A 528 18.22 25.98 17.09
CA ASP A 528 18.07 26.60 18.42
C ASP A 528 19.18 26.14 19.42
N GLY A 529 20.10 25.26 19.01
CA GLY A 529 21.26 24.83 19.80
C GLY A 529 21.09 23.52 20.57
N TYR A 530 20.07 22.71 20.24
CA TYR A 530 19.90 21.38 20.82
C TYR A 530 20.71 20.33 20.03
N ASP A 531 21.47 19.48 20.71
CA ASP A 531 22.23 18.40 20.07
C ASP A 531 21.33 17.18 19.78
N ILE A 532 20.65 17.23 18.64
CA ILE A 532 19.67 16.20 18.25
C ILE A 532 19.92 15.68 16.83
N THR A 533 19.65 14.39 16.63
CA THR A 533 19.56 13.76 15.31
C THR A 533 18.17 13.19 15.12
N TYR A 534 17.41 13.75 14.16
CA TYR A 534 16.07 13.29 13.81
C TYR A 534 16.10 12.25 12.68
N ARG A 535 15.33 11.16 12.83
CA ARG A 535 15.12 10.14 11.79
C ARG A 535 13.66 9.70 11.75
N ARG A 536 13.10 9.52 10.55
CA ARG A 536 11.75 8.95 10.34
C ARG A 536 11.86 7.49 9.92
N ILE A 537 11.38 6.56 10.76
CA ILE A 537 11.38 5.11 10.50
C ILE A 537 9.99 4.55 10.81
N PRO A 538 9.06 4.55 9.84
CA PRO A 538 7.69 4.15 10.07
C PRO A 538 7.58 2.70 10.55
N LEU A 539 7.07 2.47 11.76
CA LEU A 539 6.96 1.15 12.38
C LEU A 539 5.74 1.10 13.31
N THR A 540 4.56 0.95 12.72
CA THR A 540 3.31 0.83 13.48
C THR A 540 3.06 -0.60 13.98
N ARG A 541 2.05 -0.76 14.84
CA ARG A 541 1.62 -2.08 15.35
C ARG A 541 0.93 -2.91 14.25
N GLU A 542 0.26 -2.23 13.34
CA GLU A 542 -0.60 -2.79 12.30
C GLU A 542 0.20 -3.23 11.06
N ARG A 543 1.38 -2.63 10.85
CA ARG A 543 2.31 -3.04 9.81
C ARG A 543 2.96 -4.39 10.13
N GLU A 544 3.27 -5.16 9.10
CA GLU A 544 4.07 -6.38 9.21
C GLU A 544 5.55 -6.02 9.41
N ALA A 545 6.18 -6.53 10.48
CA ALA A 545 7.58 -6.25 10.77
C ALA A 545 8.51 -7.11 9.89
N LEU A 546 9.53 -6.47 9.31
CA LEU A 546 10.51 -7.09 8.43
C LEU A 546 11.92 -7.07 9.06
N ALA A 547 12.80 -7.95 8.59
CA ALA A 547 14.21 -7.95 9.01
C ALA A 547 14.92 -6.61 8.68
N SER A 548 14.52 -5.95 7.58
CA SER A 548 15.02 -4.62 7.22
C SER A 548 14.63 -3.53 8.22
N ASP A 549 13.51 -3.70 8.93
CA ASP A 549 13.09 -2.76 9.97
C ASP A 549 13.99 -2.87 11.21
N VAL A 550 14.42 -4.10 11.54
CA VAL A 550 15.42 -4.32 12.61
C VAL A 550 16.74 -3.65 12.25
N ASP A 551 17.21 -3.82 11.00
CA ASP A 551 18.39 -3.11 10.49
C ASP A 551 18.24 -1.59 10.61
N ALA A 552 17.12 -1.03 10.16
CA ALA A 552 16.87 0.41 10.21
C ALA A 552 16.95 0.97 11.64
N ILE A 553 16.38 0.26 12.62
CA ILE A 553 16.41 0.67 14.03
C ILE A 553 17.79 0.46 14.65
N GLN A 554 18.44 -0.70 14.47
CA GLN A 554 19.75 -0.94 15.10
C GLN A 554 20.83 0.03 14.60
N TYR A 555 20.77 0.46 13.33
CA TYR A 555 21.72 1.43 12.77
C TYR A 555 21.40 2.88 13.15
N CYS A 556 20.40 3.11 14.02
CA CYS A 556 20.22 4.39 14.71
C CYS A 556 21.16 4.57 15.90
N MET A 557 21.83 3.51 16.37
CA MET A 557 22.84 3.65 17.42
C MET A 557 24.00 4.52 16.96
N ASP A 558 24.43 5.36 17.89
CA ASP A 558 25.61 6.20 17.76
C ASP A 558 26.33 6.13 19.10
N ASN A 559 27.62 5.76 19.07
CA ASN A 559 28.43 5.61 20.29
C ASN A 559 28.59 6.93 21.06
N SER A 560 28.34 8.08 20.42
CA SER A 560 28.32 9.40 21.03
C SER A 560 26.95 9.82 21.58
N ALA A 561 25.89 9.06 21.30
CA ALA A 561 24.54 9.36 21.77
C ALA A 561 24.42 9.08 23.27
N GLY A 562 23.95 10.09 24.00
CA GLY A 562 23.66 9.93 25.41
C GLY A 562 22.25 9.43 25.69
N SER A 563 21.30 9.59 24.77
CA SER A 563 19.93 9.07 24.91
C SER A 563 19.25 8.78 23.58
N TYR A 564 18.38 7.78 23.57
CA TYR A 564 17.56 7.36 22.44
C TYR A 564 16.09 7.65 22.75
N LEU A 565 15.42 8.46 21.91
CA LEU A 565 14.04 8.87 22.10
C LEU A 565 13.16 8.42 20.93
N PHE A 566 12.14 7.62 21.22
CA PHE A 566 11.17 7.15 20.23
C PHE A 566 9.85 7.92 20.32
N VAL A 567 9.32 8.34 19.16
CA VAL A 567 8.02 9.02 19.07
C VAL A 567 7.05 8.14 18.30
N SER A 568 5.85 7.93 18.84
CA SER A 568 4.78 7.19 18.16
C SER A 568 3.41 7.88 18.36
N HIS A 569 2.34 7.25 17.86
CA HIS A 569 1.00 7.83 17.97
C HIS A 569 0.60 8.06 19.44
N THR A 570 0.66 7.00 20.26
CA THR A 570 0.28 7.02 21.68
C THR A 570 1.46 6.88 22.63
N GLY A 571 2.68 6.66 22.14
CA GLY A 571 3.82 6.27 22.99
C GLY A 571 3.67 4.86 23.57
N PHE A 572 2.70 4.06 23.11
CA PHE A 572 2.42 2.71 23.62
C PHE A 572 2.20 1.71 22.48
N GLY A 573 2.50 0.43 22.70
CA GLY A 573 2.31 -0.67 21.74
C GLY A 573 3.53 -0.90 20.86
N GLY A 574 3.43 -0.59 19.56
CA GLY A 574 4.49 -0.89 18.58
C GLY A 574 5.86 -0.24 18.88
N VAL A 575 5.88 0.86 19.63
CA VAL A 575 7.13 1.52 20.05
C VAL A 575 7.99 0.65 20.97
N ALA A 576 7.38 -0.23 21.78
CA ALA A 576 8.12 -1.16 22.64
C ALA A 576 9.02 -2.11 21.84
N TYR A 577 8.60 -2.49 20.63
CA TYR A 577 9.41 -3.33 19.74
C TYR A 577 10.68 -2.60 19.27
N ALA A 578 10.58 -1.33 18.88
CA ALA A 578 11.74 -0.52 18.50
C ALA A 578 12.70 -0.29 19.67
N MET A 579 12.14 -0.02 20.86
CA MET A 579 12.92 0.13 22.09
C MET A 579 13.66 -1.16 22.44
N ALA A 580 12.99 -2.31 22.33
CA ALA A 580 13.59 -3.61 22.59
C ALA A 580 14.80 -3.89 21.67
N ILE A 581 14.74 -3.52 20.40
CA ILE A 581 15.86 -3.68 19.45
C ILE A 581 17.11 -2.92 19.96
N ILE A 582 16.96 -1.66 20.38
CA ILE A 582 18.07 -0.87 20.93
C ILE A 582 18.57 -1.44 22.25
N CYS A 583 17.68 -1.80 23.17
CA CYS A 583 18.05 -2.40 24.45
C CYS A 583 18.86 -3.71 24.26
N ILE A 584 18.41 -4.59 23.35
CA ILE A 584 19.09 -5.85 23.01
C ILE A 584 20.49 -5.60 22.48
N ARG A 585 20.68 -4.57 21.66
CA ARG A 585 21.99 -4.24 21.14
C ARG A 585 22.90 -3.59 22.18
N LEU A 586 22.40 -2.66 22.99
CA LEU A 586 23.16 -2.09 24.11
C LEU A 586 23.65 -3.17 25.08
N GLN A 587 22.84 -4.21 25.33
CA GLN A 587 23.27 -5.38 26.11
C GLN A 587 24.42 -6.17 25.46
N SER A 588 24.42 -6.28 24.13
CA SER A 588 25.48 -6.98 23.39
C SER A 588 26.81 -6.22 23.50
N GLU A 589 26.79 -4.89 23.36
CA GLU A 589 27.99 -4.05 23.48
C GLU A 589 28.52 -4.00 24.93
N GLY A 590 27.64 -3.95 25.92
CA GLY A 590 28.03 -4.01 27.34
C GLY A 590 28.68 -5.33 27.75
N LYS A 591 28.26 -6.47 27.17
CA LYS A 591 28.89 -7.78 27.40
C LYS A 591 30.28 -7.88 26.75
N LEU A 592 30.53 -7.18 25.64
CA LEU A 592 31.87 -7.09 25.03
C LEU A 592 32.84 -6.25 25.89
N ALA A 593 32.36 -5.20 26.57
CA ALA A 593 33.20 -4.39 27.45
C ALA A 593 33.55 -5.08 28.79
N SER A 594 32.75 -6.06 29.24
CA SER A 594 32.95 -6.78 30.50
C SER A 594 33.81 -8.05 30.39
N HIS A 595 34.44 -8.33 29.25
CA HIS A 595 35.19 -9.57 29.03
C HIS A 595 36.60 -9.60 29.69
N ASP A 596 36.94 -8.57 30.48
CA ASP A 596 38.23 -8.43 31.21
C ASP A 596 38.15 -8.72 32.73
N ALA A 597 37.16 -9.46 33.22
CA ALA A 597 37.18 -9.97 34.61
C ALA A 597 36.57 -11.39 34.74
N PRO A 598 37.24 -12.35 35.41
CA PRO A 598 36.74 -13.71 35.52
C PRO A 598 35.58 -13.80 36.52
N ALA A 599 34.54 -14.51 36.10
CA ALA A 599 33.33 -14.78 36.87
C ALA A 599 33.60 -15.62 38.14
N GLN A 600 33.15 -15.11 39.30
CA GLN A 600 32.97 -15.94 40.50
C GLN A 600 31.56 -16.54 40.48
N ALA A 601 31.50 -17.87 40.36
CA ALA A 601 30.28 -18.66 40.50
C ALA A 601 29.81 -18.67 41.97
N GLY A 602 28.67 -18.03 42.24
CA GLY A 602 27.97 -18.08 43.52
C GLY A 602 26.82 -19.07 43.47
N ASN A 603 27.03 -20.24 44.05
CA ASN A 603 26.07 -21.32 44.25
C ASN A 603 24.96 -20.86 45.24
N ARG A 604 23.67 -20.95 44.89
CA ARG A 604 22.57 -20.87 45.88
C ARG A 604 21.46 -21.89 45.60
N HIS A 605 21.13 -22.57 46.68
CA HIS A 605 20.33 -23.78 46.83
C HIS A 605 18.90 -23.69 46.30
N ALA A 606 18.46 -24.77 45.64
CA ALA A 606 17.07 -25.06 45.36
C ALA A 606 16.34 -25.47 46.66
N SER A 607 15.31 -24.72 47.03
CA SER A 607 14.32 -25.14 48.03
C SER A 607 13.09 -25.69 47.30
N SER A 608 12.80 -26.96 47.56
CA SER A 608 11.61 -27.68 47.10
C SER A 608 10.33 -27.10 47.71
N SER A 609 9.34 -26.78 46.88
CA SER A 609 7.97 -26.52 47.32
C SER A 609 6.96 -27.27 46.44
N ILE A 610 6.42 -28.34 47.04
CA ILE A 610 5.03 -28.85 46.96
C ILE A 610 4.35 -28.76 45.58
N ALA A 611 4.30 -29.91 44.90
CA ALA A 611 3.47 -30.12 43.72
C ALA A 611 1.99 -30.05 44.10
N GLN A 612 1.31 -28.99 43.65
CA GLN A 612 -0.14 -28.96 43.52
C GLN A 612 -0.49 -29.45 42.11
N ASN A 613 -1.40 -30.41 42.02
CA ASN A 613 -1.90 -30.92 40.75
C ASN A 613 -2.76 -29.83 40.07
N PHE A 614 -2.19 -29.13 39.10
CA PHE A 614 -2.90 -28.18 38.25
C PHE A 614 -3.69 -28.91 37.16
N SER A 615 -4.81 -28.32 36.74
CA SER A 615 -5.57 -28.80 35.58
C SER A 615 -4.70 -28.64 34.31
N SER A 616 -4.94 -29.45 33.28
CA SER A 616 -4.18 -29.34 32.02
C SER A 616 -4.28 -27.94 31.41
N GLU A 617 -5.42 -27.27 31.58
CA GLU A 617 -5.73 -25.95 31.03
C GLU A 617 -4.90 -24.83 31.69
N ASP A 618 -4.71 -24.90 33.01
CA ASP A 618 -3.84 -23.96 33.75
C ASP A 618 -2.38 -24.05 33.27
N SER A 619 -1.90 -25.27 32.97
CA SER A 619 -0.53 -25.47 32.48
C SER A 619 -0.29 -24.89 31.07
N TYR A 620 -1.31 -24.89 30.20
CA TYR A 620 -1.23 -24.30 28.86
C TYR A 620 -1.29 -22.77 28.89
N LEU A 621 -2.10 -22.20 29.79
CA LEU A 621 -2.17 -20.75 29.99
C LEU A 621 -0.85 -20.19 30.54
N GLU A 622 -0.27 -20.85 31.55
CA GLU A 622 1.05 -20.46 32.09
C GLU A 622 2.17 -20.56 31.03
N ALA A 623 2.14 -21.57 30.16
CA ALA A 623 3.10 -21.70 29.07
C ALA A 623 2.97 -20.55 28.06
N ARG A 624 1.73 -20.15 27.72
CA ARG A 624 1.47 -19.02 26.82
C ARG A 624 1.87 -17.68 27.43
N GLU A 625 1.67 -17.47 28.73
CA GLU A 625 2.16 -16.28 29.44
C GLU A 625 3.70 -16.19 29.44
N LYS A 626 4.37 -17.34 29.49
CA LYS A 626 5.83 -17.44 29.33
C LYS A 626 6.31 -17.30 27.87
N GLY A 627 5.39 -17.17 26.92
CA GLY A 627 5.70 -17.02 25.50
C GLY A 627 6.15 -18.33 24.82
N ASP A 628 5.83 -19.48 25.41
CA ASP A 628 6.24 -20.81 24.93
C ASP A 628 5.30 -21.32 23.81
N TYR A 629 5.17 -20.54 22.74
CA TYR A 629 4.40 -20.90 21.55
C TYR A 629 5.12 -21.97 20.73
N ARG A 630 4.38 -22.87 20.05
CA ARG A 630 4.95 -23.96 19.24
C ARG A 630 6.03 -23.49 18.27
N ASP A 631 5.76 -22.40 17.56
CA ASP A 631 6.66 -21.88 16.54
C ASP A 631 7.89 -21.17 17.16
N ILE A 632 7.76 -20.58 18.35
CA ILE A 632 8.87 -20.02 19.13
C ILE A 632 9.75 -21.12 19.71
N LEU A 633 9.16 -22.19 20.25
CA LEU A 633 9.90 -23.37 20.71
C LEU A 633 10.63 -24.08 19.57
N SER A 634 10.03 -24.07 18.37
CA SER A 634 10.69 -24.59 17.17
C SER A 634 11.87 -23.72 16.76
N LEU A 635 11.72 -22.39 16.83
CA LEU A 635 12.80 -21.44 16.59
C LEU A 635 13.97 -21.65 17.56
N THR A 636 13.72 -21.73 18.87
CA THR A 636 14.79 -21.84 19.89
C THR A 636 15.60 -23.14 19.77
N ARG A 637 15.03 -24.20 19.18
CA ARG A 637 15.77 -25.44 18.88
C ARG A 637 16.70 -25.32 17.68
N VAL A 638 16.39 -24.44 16.73
CA VAL A 638 17.16 -24.24 15.50
C VAL A 638 18.25 -23.17 15.68
N LEU A 639 18.03 -22.20 16.58
CA LEU A 639 18.99 -21.13 16.84
C LEU A 639 20.18 -21.57 17.69
N VAL A 640 21.35 -21.05 17.34
CA VAL A 640 22.54 -21.10 18.21
C VAL A 640 22.29 -20.16 19.39
N HIS A 641 22.44 -20.67 20.62
CA HIS A 641 22.02 -19.99 21.86
C HIS A 641 20.53 -19.61 21.89
N GLY A 642 19.66 -20.47 21.35
CA GLY A 642 18.22 -20.20 21.26
C GLY A 642 17.53 -19.93 22.60
N PRO A 643 17.66 -20.82 23.61
CA PRO A 643 17.06 -20.61 24.93
C PRO A 643 17.57 -19.34 25.63
N GLU A 644 18.88 -19.07 25.56
CA GLU A 644 19.48 -17.85 26.13
C GLU A 644 19.01 -16.60 25.39
N SER A 645 18.91 -16.66 24.06
CA SER A 645 18.39 -15.56 23.23
C SER A 645 16.94 -15.25 23.59
N LYS A 646 16.09 -16.27 23.80
CA LYS A 646 14.71 -16.08 24.25
C LYS A 646 14.67 -15.42 25.63
N SER A 647 15.44 -15.95 26.60
CA SER A 647 15.45 -15.42 27.97
C SER A 647 15.92 -13.96 28.03
N ASP A 648 16.97 -13.61 27.28
CA ASP A 648 17.43 -12.22 27.17
C ASP A 648 16.35 -11.30 26.59
N VAL A 649 15.64 -11.74 25.56
CA VAL A 649 14.55 -10.99 24.93
C VAL A 649 13.37 -10.82 25.88
N ASP A 650 12.98 -11.87 26.61
CA ASP A 650 11.89 -11.81 27.60
C ASP A 650 12.18 -10.77 28.68
N ASN A 651 13.42 -10.73 29.18
CA ASN A 651 13.87 -9.74 30.15
C ASN A 651 13.80 -8.30 29.60
N VAL A 652 14.14 -8.10 28.32
CA VAL A 652 14.05 -6.78 27.67
C VAL A 652 12.59 -6.36 27.46
N ILE A 653 11.73 -7.29 27.03
CA ILE A 653 10.30 -7.02 26.84
C ILE A 653 9.65 -6.63 28.18
N GLU A 654 10.00 -7.29 29.27
CA GLU A 654 9.53 -6.96 30.62
C GLU A 654 9.91 -5.52 31.00
N ARG A 655 11.16 -5.13 30.75
CA ARG A 655 11.64 -3.75 30.98
C ARG A 655 10.98 -2.71 30.07
N CYS A 656 10.40 -3.13 28.95
CA CYS A 656 9.69 -2.25 28.03
C CYS A 656 8.18 -2.18 28.29
N ALA A 657 7.66 -2.94 29.28
CA ALA A 657 6.21 -3.11 29.49
C ALA A 657 5.44 -1.79 29.64
N GLY A 658 6.05 -0.74 30.22
CA GLY A 658 5.41 0.58 30.32
C GLY A 658 5.16 1.27 28.98
N ALA A 659 5.89 0.89 27.92
CA ALA A 659 5.68 1.32 26.55
C ALA A 659 4.87 0.30 25.71
N GLY A 660 4.49 -0.84 26.28
CA GLY A 660 3.83 -1.95 25.59
C GLY A 660 4.49 -3.29 25.91
N HIS A 661 3.69 -4.34 26.07
CA HIS A 661 4.18 -5.68 26.36
C HIS A 661 3.80 -6.65 25.24
N LEU A 662 4.79 -7.05 24.44
CA LEU A 662 4.56 -7.81 23.22
C LEU A 662 3.99 -9.21 23.48
N ARG A 663 4.34 -9.85 24.60
CA ARG A 663 3.77 -11.16 24.98
C ARG A 663 2.32 -11.03 25.40
N ASP A 664 1.94 -9.92 26.06
CA ASP A 664 0.55 -9.66 26.43
C ASP A 664 -0.30 -9.41 25.18
N ASP A 665 0.26 -8.72 24.18
CA ASP A 665 -0.40 -8.53 22.89
C ASP A 665 -0.68 -9.87 22.19
N ILE A 666 0.29 -10.80 22.18
CA ILE A 666 0.08 -12.13 21.59
C ILE A 666 -0.98 -12.89 22.38
N LEU A 667 -0.88 -12.92 23.72
CA LEU A 667 -1.83 -13.59 24.60
C LEU A 667 -3.24 -13.03 24.46
N PHE A 668 -3.37 -11.70 24.35
CA PHE A 668 -4.64 -11.02 24.14
C PHE A 668 -5.30 -11.50 22.85
N TYR A 669 -4.60 -11.47 21.71
CA TYR A 669 -5.19 -11.92 20.44
C TYR A 669 -5.46 -13.42 20.42
N SER A 670 -4.65 -14.26 21.08
CA SER A 670 -4.96 -15.68 21.25
C SER A 670 -6.26 -15.90 22.02
N LYS A 671 -6.44 -15.22 23.16
CA LYS A 671 -7.66 -15.32 23.99
C LYS A 671 -8.90 -14.77 23.29
N GLU A 672 -8.76 -13.69 22.53
CA GLU A 672 -9.89 -13.15 21.76
C GLU A 672 -10.29 -14.08 20.61
N LEU A 673 -9.33 -14.77 20.00
CA LEU A 673 -9.60 -15.78 18.95
C LEU A 673 -10.31 -17.01 19.51
N GLU A 674 -9.97 -17.43 20.73
CA GLU A 674 -10.61 -18.55 21.44
C GLU A 674 -12.08 -18.26 21.82
N LYS A 675 -12.37 -17.02 22.23
CA LYS A 675 -13.73 -16.59 22.58
C LYS A 675 -14.62 -16.36 21.37
N PHE A 676 -14.04 -16.31 20.17
CA PHE A 676 -14.77 -15.94 18.97
C PHE A 676 -15.60 -17.12 18.45
N GLU A 677 -16.89 -17.13 18.79
CA GLU A 677 -17.90 -18.09 18.31
C GLU A 677 -18.80 -17.50 17.21
N GLY A 678 -18.44 -16.35 16.64
CA GLY A 678 -19.28 -15.57 15.72
C GLY A 678 -19.15 -15.95 14.24
N ASN A 679 -20.17 -15.62 13.44
CA ASN A 679 -20.18 -15.74 11.96
C ASN A 679 -19.53 -14.54 11.24
N ASP A 680 -18.76 -13.69 11.94
CA ASP A 680 -18.09 -12.53 11.35
C ASP A 680 -16.63 -12.88 11.00
N ASP A 681 -16.48 -13.56 9.86
CA ASP A 681 -15.20 -14.03 9.31
C ASP A 681 -14.14 -12.89 9.21
N ASP A 682 -14.57 -11.63 9.06
CA ASP A 682 -13.69 -10.47 8.89
C ASP A 682 -13.04 -10.04 10.22
N HIS A 683 -13.80 -10.05 11.31
CA HIS A 683 -13.26 -9.75 12.64
C HIS A 683 -12.30 -10.85 13.11
N GLU A 684 -12.64 -12.11 12.83
CA GLU A 684 -11.74 -13.24 13.09
C GLU A 684 -10.42 -13.10 12.34
N ALA A 685 -10.48 -12.81 11.03
CA ALA A 685 -9.29 -12.60 10.21
C ALA A 685 -8.42 -11.44 10.72
N TYR A 686 -9.04 -10.35 11.20
CA TYR A 686 -8.33 -9.23 11.79
C TYR A 686 -7.60 -9.60 13.09
N ILE A 687 -8.27 -10.30 14.02
CA ILE A 687 -7.67 -10.76 15.28
C ILE A 687 -6.49 -11.69 14.98
N MET A 688 -6.68 -12.63 14.06
CA MET A 688 -5.65 -13.58 13.65
C MET A 688 -4.43 -12.87 13.04
N ASP A 689 -4.65 -11.93 12.11
CA ASP A 689 -3.60 -11.13 11.48
C ASP A 689 -2.79 -10.30 12.50
N MET A 690 -3.48 -9.61 13.42
CA MET A 690 -2.82 -8.82 14.46
C MET A 690 -2.01 -9.67 15.43
N GLY A 691 -2.54 -10.84 15.81
CA GLY A 691 -1.82 -11.78 16.63
C GLY A 691 -0.56 -12.32 15.94
N ILE A 692 -0.67 -12.75 14.67
CA ILE A 692 0.49 -13.23 13.89
C ILE A 692 1.56 -12.13 13.77
N LYS A 693 1.15 -10.87 13.57
CA LYS A 693 2.07 -9.72 13.55
C LYS A 693 2.77 -9.49 14.89
N ALA A 694 2.10 -9.69 16.02
CA ALA A 694 2.72 -9.62 17.34
C ALA A 694 3.72 -10.77 17.53
N LEU A 695 3.33 -12.00 17.17
CA LEU A 695 4.18 -13.18 17.24
C LEU A 695 5.43 -13.05 16.35
N ARG A 696 5.28 -12.50 15.14
CA ARG A 696 6.41 -12.24 14.23
C ARG A 696 7.41 -11.25 14.81
N ARG A 697 6.95 -10.18 15.49
CA ARG A 697 7.87 -9.25 16.16
C ARG A 697 8.67 -9.96 17.25
N TYR A 698 8.03 -10.82 18.04
CA TYR A 698 8.69 -11.57 19.09
C TYR A 698 9.74 -12.54 18.50
N PHE A 699 9.34 -13.26 17.45
CA PHE A 699 10.23 -14.11 16.66
C PHE A 699 11.46 -13.36 16.12
N LEU A 700 11.26 -12.17 15.55
CA LEU A 700 12.36 -11.31 15.04
C LEU A 700 13.30 -10.83 16.15
N LEU A 701 12.81 -10.48 17.35
CA LEU A 701 13.68 -10.09 18.48
C LEU A 701 14.59 -11.25 18.92
N ILE A 702 14.06 -12.47 19.02
CA ILE A 702 14.84 -13.66 19.40
C ILE A 702 15.91 -13.95 18.35
N MET A 703 15.56 -13.90 17.07
CA MET A 703 16.54 -14.06 15.99
C MET A 703 17.59 -12.97 16.00
N PHE A 704 17.19 -11.71 16.22
CA PHE A 704 18.13 -10.60 16.30
C PHE A 704 19.12 -10.79 17.46
N ARG A 705 18.65 -11.26 18.62
CA ARG A 705 19.52 -11.59 19.75
C ARG A 705 20.50 -12.72 19.41
N SER A 706 20.04 -13.79 18.77
CA SER A 706 20.91 -14.89 18.32
C SER A 706 21.92 -14.44 17.27
N TYR A 707 21.51 -13.58 16.33
CA TYR A 707 22.41 -12.95 15.37
C TYR A 707 23.54 -12.18 16.06
N LEU A 708 23.24 -11.40 17.10
CA LEU A 708 24.24 -10.67 17.87
C LEU A 708 25.18 -11.58 18.69
N TYR A 709 24.78 -12.83 18.97
CA TYR A 709 25.67 -13.83 19.55
C TYR A 709 26.62 -14.43 18.51
N CYS A 710 26.15 -14.61 17.27
CA CYS A 710 26.92 -15.28 16.22
C CYS A 710 27.82 -14.33 15.40
N THR A 711 27.48 -13.06 15.30
CA THR A 711 28.10 -12.14 14.34
C THR A 711 28.06 -10.71 14.86
N SER A 712 29.12 -9.94 14.62
CA SER A 712 29.12 -8.50 14.94
C SER A 712 28.29 -7.73 13.92
N ALA A 713 27.52 -6.73 14.37
CA ALA A 713 26.71 -5.88 13.48
C ALA A 713 27.52 -5.02 12.50
N ILE A 714 28.85 -4.98 12.69
CA ILE A 714 29.81 -4.33 11.80
C ILE A 714 30.12 -5.21 10.58
N GLU A 715 30.05 -6.54 10.72
CA GLU A 715 30.51 -7.50 9.69
C GLU A 715 29.42 -7.86 8.69
N MET A 716 28.17 -7.99 9.14
CA MET A 716 27.06 -8.48 8.31
C MET A 716 25.76 -7.87 8.78
N LYS A 717 24.90 -7.38 7.88
CA LYS A 717 23.55 -6.87 8.24
C LYS A 717 22.64 -8.01 8.70
N PHE A 718 21.67 -7.71 9.59
CA PHE A 718 20.71 -8.71 10.05
C PHE A 718 19.87 -9.26 8.89
N THR A 719 19.46 -8.42 7.95
CA THR A 719 18.73 -8.86 6.74
C THR A 719 19.56 -9.83 5.91
N THR A 720 20.85 -9.57 5.72
CA THR A 720 21.74 -10.47 4.97
C THR A 720 21.92 -11.80 5.71
N TRP A 721 22.05 -11.76 7.04
CA TRP A 721 22.14 -12.95 7.89
C TRP A 721 20.89 -13.83 7.79
N MET A 722 19.71 -13.20 7.80
CA MET A 722 18.43 -13.87 7.59
C MET A 722 18.32 -14.52 6.20
N VAL A 723 18.74 -13.81 5.15
CA VAL A 723 18.72 -14.34 3.76
C VAL A 723 19.65 -15.55 3.62
N GLY A 724 20.77 -15.58 4.36
CA GLY A 724 21.68 -16.72 4.40
C GLY A 724 21.12 -17.96 5.12
N ARG A 725 19.96 -17.86 5.77
CA ARG A 725 19.32 -18.93 6.57
C ARG A 725 17.87 -19.15 6.14
N PRO A 726 17.64 -19.81 4.98
CA PRO A 726 16.30 -20.01 4.43
C PRO A 726 15.36 -20.77 5.38
N GLU A 727 15.88 -21.62 6.26
CA GLU A 727 15.13 -22.33 7.29
C GLU A 727 14.45 -21.36 8.28
N LEU A 728 15.12 -20.26 8.66
CA LEU A 728 14.55 -19.23 9.54
C LEU A 728 13.49 -18.40 8.82
N GLY A 729 13.72 -18.10 7.54
CA GLY A 729 12.73 -17.45 6.68
C GLY A 729 11.46 -18.28 6.52
N HIS A 730 11.59 -19.60 6.35
CA HIS A 730 10.46 -20.52 6.27
C HIS A 730 9.65 -20.55 7.58
N LEU A 731 10.31 -20.60 8.74
CA LEU A 731 9.62 -20.54 10.04
C LEU A 731 8.87 -19.20 10.22
N CYS A 732 9.53 -18.07 9.90
CA CYS A 732 8.94 -16.73 10.03
C CYS A 732 7.69 -16.52 9.15
N ASN A 733 7.65 -17.15 7.97
CA ASN A 733 6.54 -17.00 7.03
C ASN A 733 5.35 -17.92 7.31
N ASN A 734 5.54 -18.93 8.16
CA ASN A 734 4.51 -19.93 8.48
C ASN A 734 4.06 -19.87 9.95
N LEU A 735 4.25 -18.72 10.60
CA LEU A 735 3.81 -18.49 11.98
C LEU A 735 2.29 -18.66 12.10
N ARG A 736 1.85 -19.33 13.16
CA ARG A 736 0.44 -19.54 13.48
C ARG A 736 0.17 -19.20 14.94
N ILE A 737 -1.02 -18.68 15.17
CA ILE A 737 -1.61 -18.66 16.51
C ILE A 737 -2.61 -19.81 16.56
N ASP A 738 -2.41 -20.70 17.51
CA ASP A 738 -3.33 -21.82 17.73
C ASP A 738 -4.63 -21.27 18.34
N LYS A 739 -5.76 -21.76 17.84
CA LYS A 739 -7.08 -21.60 18.47
C LYS A 739 -7.21 -22.52 19.67
#